data_AF-Q7XUW4-F1
#
_entry.id   AF-Q7XUW4-F1
#
_cell.length_a   1.000
_cell.length_b   1.000
_cell.length_c   1.000
_cell.angle_alpha   90.00
_cell.angle_beta   90.00
_cell.angle_gamma   90.00
#
_symmetry.space_group_name_H-M   'P 1'
#
loop_
_entity.id
_entity.type
_entity.pdbx_description
1 polymer ?
#
loop_
_entity_poly.entity_id
_entity_poly.type
_entity_poly.pdbx_seq_one_letter_code
_entity_poly.pdbx_strand_id
1 'polypeptide(L)'
;MAEEYELNEIDDTLHGSVGSRLSLFARELKSRRSSSWHGGTALRLPKDLYESLVIHPNGRWYRIWANMMFLWSIYSTFFTPFEFSFFRGLPDQLLDLECVQLVFLADVAVHFFLAYRDPHTYRMVHDKRHIALRYIKGSFALDVLGCFPWDAIYKVTGRVEAVRWLVWVRLYRGRKVMAFFKRVEKDIRVSYLLTRIVKLITVELYCTHTAACGFYYLATTLPPAREGGTWIGSLSLGDARYINFREVDLLTRYVTSLYLAIVTMATVGYGDIHAVNTREMAFTVVYISFSIVLSAYLIGNMTALIVKGSRTERFRDRMTDLIRYMNRNRLGSAIRSQVKDHLMLQYESSYTRDRVIVDDIPVAVRSKMSQTLYLDMVSRVGLFRGCSDDFLSQIVLKLHEEFFLPGEVILEQGTVVDQIYIVAHGCLEEVANGEDGSEEIISELRPYGIVGDVAVICNIPQPYTVRVCELCSLLRIDKQSLTSILQIYFKDNSQILSNLLKGKETESKRKQLESDITYLLAKQESELVLGVNNAAYHGDIFRLKSLISAGADPSKSDYDGRTALHIAALRGYENIVRFLIQRGANVNSIDRFGNSPLLQAVKSGHDRITSLLVEHGAILNLEDAGGYLCRVVRGGRIDLLKKLLRFGISPNCRNYDQRTPLHIAAAEGLHLVASTLIESGADIQAKDRWGNTPLDEGRRCSSKPLVRILEQARTVATN
;
A
#
# COMPACT_ATOMS: atom_id res chain seq x y z
N MET A 1 -23.84 8.84 34.02
CA MET A 1 -24.65 9.08 32.80
C MET A 1 -23.73 8.73 31.64
N ALA A 2 -23.54 7.48 31.25
CA ALA A 2 -24.47 6.37 30.96
C ALA A 2 -25.41 6.70 29.80
N GLU A 3 -24.84 7.10 28.66
CA GLU A 3 -25.43 6.83 27.35
C GLU A 3 -24.62 5.72 26.69
N GLU A 4 -25.29 4.58 26.63
CA GLU A 4 -24.92 3.33 26.00
C GLU A 4 -24.90 3.59 24.48
N TYR A 5 -23.71 3.82 23.91
CA TYR A 5 -23.56 3.72 22.46
C TYR A 5 -23.53 2.22 22.11
N GLU A 6 -24.72 1.69 21.81
CA GLU A 6 -24.87 0.48 21.01
C GLU A 6 -24.10 0.68 19.70
N LEU A 7 -22.91 0.09 19.64
CA LEU A 7 -22.25 -0.24 18.38
C LEU A 7 -23.12 -1.28 17.70
N ASN A 8 -24.03 -0.81 16.86
CA ASN A 8 -24.60 -1.60 15.79
C ASN A 8 -23.46 -2.38 15.14
N GLU A 9 -23.60 -3.72 15.17
CA GLU A 9 -22.89 -4.59 14.25
C GLU A 9 -22.96 -3.91 12.89
N ILE A 10 -21.80 -3.51 12.38
CA ILE A 10 -21.66 -3.11 11.00
C ILE A 10 -22.09 -4.34 10.22
N ASP A 11 -23.35 -4.29 9.81
CA ASP A 11 -23.92 -5.08 8.75
C ASP A 11 -23.11 -4.69 7.51
N ASP A 12 -21.93 -5.29 7.38
CA ASP A 12 -21.06 -5.24 6.20
C ASP A 12 -21.72 -6.08 5.09
N THR A 13 -22.97 -5.73 4.81
CA THR A 13 -23.54 -5.63 3.47
C THR A 13 -22.89 -4.45 2.72
N LEU A 14 -21.56 -4.36 2.80
CA LEU A 14 -20.77 -3.64 1.82
C LEU A 14 -20.95 -4.40 0.51
N HIS A 15 -21.87 -3.87 -0.29
CA HIS A 15 -22.11 -4.10 -1.70
C HIS A 15 -20.82 -3.93 -2.52
N GLY A 16 -19.86 -4.83 -2.29
CA GLY A 16 -18.59 -4.97 -2.98
C GLY A 16 -18.68 -6.08 -4.01
N SER A 17 -19.52 -5.89 -5.02
CA SER A 17 -19.30 -6.48 -6.34
C SER A 17 -19.13 -8.03 -6.39
N VAL A 18 -20.09 -8.76 -5.84
CA VAL A 18 -20.34 -10.14 -6.35
C VAL A 18 -20.73 -10.07 -7.84
N GLY A 19 -21.33 -8.95 -8.26
CA GLY A 19 -21.63 -8.60 -9.65
C GLY A 19 -20.42 -8.38 -10.58
N SER A 20 -19.32 -7.73 -10.16
CA SER A 20 -18.16 -7.55 -11.08
C SER A 20 -17.20 -8.73 -11.13
N ARG A 21 -17.14 -9.56 -10.08
CA ARG A 21 -16.46 -10.86 -10.17
C ARG A 21 -17.23 -11.82 -11.06
N LEU A 22 -18.56 -11.83 -11.00
CA LEU A 22 -19.39 -12.57 -11.96
C LEU A 22 -19.37 -11.97 -13.37
N SER A 23 -19.21 -10.65 -13.55
CA SER A 23 -19.12 -10.02 -14.88
C SER A 23 -17.75 -10.20 -15.54
N LEU A 24 -16.65 -10.26 -14.78
CA LEU A 24 -15.33 -10.65 -15.26
C LEU A 24 -15.30 -12.14 -15.66
N PHE A 25 -15.85 -13.03 -14.81
CA PHE A 25 -16.01 -14.44 -15.16
C PHE A 25 -16.98 -14.65 -16.33
N ALA A 26 -18.01 -13.83 -16.47
CA ALA A 26 -18.93 -13.87 -17.62
C ALA A 26 -18.31 -13.30 -18.90
N ARG A 27 -17.40 -12.31 -18.83
CA ARG A 27 -16.65 -11.78 -19.99
C ARG A 27 -15.60 -12.78 -20.49
N GLU A 28 -14.90 -13.48 -19.60
CA GLU A 28 -13.95 -14.55 -20.01
C GLU A 28 -14.66 -15.79 -20.58
N LEU A 29 -15.87 -16.12 -20.10
CA LEU A 29 -16.67 -17.20 -20.70
C LEU A 29 -17.42 -16.78 -21.98
N LYS A 30 -17.80 -15.50 -22.16
CA LYS A 30 -18.38 -15.00 -23.42
C LYS A 30 -17.34 -14.89 -24.54
N SER A 31 -16.09 -14.56 -24.21
CA SER A 31 -14.99 -14.45 -25.18
C SER A 31 -14.57 -15.78 -25.82
N ARG A 32 -14.92 -16.93 -25.23
CA ARG A 32 -14.62 -18.26 -25.77
C ARG A 32 -15.80 -18.96 -26.47
N ARG A 33 -16.94 -18.28 -26.65
CA ARG A 33 -18.17 -18.87 -27.23
C ARG A 33 -18.55 -18.36 -28.63
N SER A 34 -17.69 -17.59 -29.29
CA SER A 34 -17.89 -17.16 -30.68
C SER A 34 -17.08 -18.02 -31.65
N SER A 35 -17.48 -19.28 -31.86
CA SER A 35 -17.06 -20.05 -33.04
C SER A 35 -18.14 -21.07 -33.40
N SER A 36 -18.97 -20.66 -34.36
CA SER A 36 -19.74 -21.43 -35.36
C SER A 36 -20.48 -22.70 -34.91
N TRP A 37 -21.81 -22.57 -34.77
CA TRP A 37 -22.78 -23.67 -34.85
C TRP A 37 -23.31 -23.81 -36.29
N HIS A 38 -22.90 -24.87 -36.97
CA HIS A 38 -23.63 -25.55 -38.06
C HIS A 38 -23.55 -27.04 -37.67
N GLY A 39 -24.63 -27.78 -37.37
CA GLY A 39 -25.79 -28.03 -38.21
C GLY A 39 -25.63 -29.44 -38.80
N GLY A 40 -26.35 -30.44 -38.27
CA GLY A 40 -26.49 -31.75 -38.91
C GLY A 40 -26.14 -32.98 -38.06
N THR A 41 -27.19 -33.63 -37.55
CA THR A 41 -27.47 -35.08 -37.63
C THR A 41 -26.41 -36.13 -37.25
N ALA A 42 -26.90 -37.10 -36.47
CA ALA A 42 -26.42 -38.46 -36.26
C ALA A 42 -25.48 -38.70 -35.07
N LEU A 43 -26.04 -39.42 -34.08
CA LEU A 43 -25.40 -40.25 -33.07
C LEU A 43 -23.98 -40.71 -33.44
N ARG A 44 -22.97 -39.97 -32.97
CA ARG A 44 -21.61 -40.46 -32.77
C ARG A 44 -21.10 -39.88 -31.45
N LEU A 45 -21.00 -40.72 -30.42
CA LEU A 45 -20.31 -40.37 -29.17
C LEU A 45 -18.87 -39.93 -29.52
N PRO A 46 -18.44 -38.70 -29.20
CA PRO A 46 -17.10 -38.26 -29.49
C PRO A 46 -16.13 -38.93 -28.51
N LYS A 47 -15.07 -39.54 -29.04
CA LYS A 47 -13.96 -40.15 -28.28
C LYS A 47 -13.17 -39.12 -27.43
N ASP A 48 -13.52 -37.83 -27.48
CA ASP A 48 -12.79 -36.72 -26.84
C ASP A 48 -13.29 -36.36 -25.43
N LEU A 49 -14.36 -36.99 -24.92
CA LEU A 49 -14.80 -36.79 -23.53
C LEU A 49 -13.80 -37.35 -22.52
N TYR A 50 -13.01 -38.35 -22.90
CA TYR A 50 -12.06 -39.00 -22.00
C TYR A 50 -10.86 -38.12 -21.66
N GLU A 51 -10.49 -37.16 -22.51
CA GLU A 51 -9.33 -36.30 -22.28
C GLU A 51 -9.62 -35.11 -21.34
N SER A 52 -10.86 -34.63 -21.24
CA SER A 52 -11.19 -33.38 -20.53
C SER A 52 -11.71 -33.50 -19.09
N LEU A 53 -12.00 -34.72 -18.60
CA LEU A 53 -12.61 -34.94 -17.27
C LEU A 53 -11.60 -34.84 -16.11
N VAL A 54 -11.00 -33.67 -15.88
CA VAL A 54 -10.27 -33.37 -14.63
C VAL A 54 -11.11 -32.43 -13.78
N ILE A 55 -11.55 -32.92 -12.63
CA ILE A 55 -12.40 -32.19 -11.69
C ILE A 55 -11.54 -31.22 -10.88
N HIS A 56 -11.86 -29.93 -10.94
CA HIS A 56 -11.21 -28.92 -10.13
C HIS A 56 -11.72 -28.96 -8.68
N PRO A 57 -10.85 -28.93 -7.65
CA PRO A 57 -11.25 -29.08 -6.25
C PRO A 57 -12.17 -27.96 -5.73
N ASN A 58 -12.09 -26.75 -6.31
CA ASN A 58 -12.99 -25.64 -5.95
C ASN A 58 -14.32 -25.64 -6.74
N GLY A 59 -14.54 -26.60 -7.63
CA GLY A 59 -15.76 -26.74 -8.40
C GLY A 59 -17.00 -26.87 -7.50
N ARG A 60 -18.13 -26.29 -7.94
CA ARG A 60 -19.39 -26.39 -7.17
C ARG A 60 -19.82 -27.85 -6.97
N TRP A 61 -19.77 -28.66 -8.04
CA TRP A 61 -20.11 -30.08 -8.00
C TRP A 61 -19.24 -30.88 -7.04
N TYR A 62 -17.92 -30.69 -7.06
CA TYR A 62 -17.03 -31.40 -6.13
C TYR A 62 -17.24 -30.95 -4.68
N ARG A 63 -17.57 -29.68 -4.41
CA ARG A 63 -17.92 -29.23 -3.05
C ARG A 63 -19.21 -29.89 -2.55
N ILE A 64 -20.25 -29.96 -3.39
CA ILE A 64 -21.49 -30.67 -3.06
C ILE A 64 -21.20 -32.15 -2.79
N TRP A 65 -20.43 -32.79 -3.68
CA TRP A 65 -19.98 -34.17 -3.51
C TRP A 65 -19.20 -34.37 -2.21
N ALA A 66 -18.23 -33.49 -1.90
CA ALA A 66 -17.44 -33.57 -0.68
C ALA A 66 -18.29 -33.40 0.59
N ASN A 67 -19.29 -32.52 0.57
CA ASN A 67 -20.24 -32.35 1.68
C ASN A 67 -21.14 -33.59 1.83
N MET A 68 -21.60 -34.17 0.72
CA MET A 68 -22.35 -35.43 0.73
C MET A 68 -21.48 -36.56 1.31
N MET A 69 -20.22 -36.68 0.87
CA MET A 69 -19.28 -37.67 1.40
C MET A 69 -18.93 -37.46 2.87
N PHE A 70 -18.97 -36.22 3.36
CA PHE A 70 -18.81 -35.93 4.78
C PHE A 70 -19.98 -36.50 5.59
N LEU A 71 -21.23 -36.28 5.17
CA LEU A 71 -22.42 -36.84 5.82
C LEU A 71 -22.40 -38.37 5.81
N TRP A 72 -22.11 -38.99 4.66
CA TRP A 72 -21.97 -40.45 4.56
C TRP A 72 -20.82 -41.00 5.39
N SER A 73 -19.73 -40.23 5.54
CA SER A 73 -18.62 -40.62 6.41
C SER A 73 -19.01 -40.58 7.89
N ILE A 74 -19.77 -39.58 8.33
CA ILE A 74 -20.28 -39.54 9.72
C ILE A 74 -21.17 -40.75 9.97
N TYR A 75 -22.13 -40.99 9.07
CA TYR A 75 -23.03 -42.15 9.16
C TYR A 75 -22.26 -43.46 9.23
N SER A 76 -21.33 -43.69 8.30
CA SER A 76 -20.54 -44.94 8.24
C SER A 76 -19.66 -45.12 9.47
N THR A 77 -19.00 -44.07 9.96
CA THR A 77 -18.10 -44.14 11.12
C THR A 77 -18.88 -44.37 12.42
N PHE A 78 -20.04 -43.73 12.58
CA PHE A 78 -20.93 -43.95 13.73
C PHE A 78 -21.58 -45.33 13.71
N PHE A 79 -22.05 -45.81 12.55
CA PHE A 79 -22.78 -47.08 12.49
C PHE A 79 -21.88 -48.32 12.58
N THR A 80 -20.59 -48.23 12.20
CA THR A 80 -19.69 -49.41 12.19
C THR A 80 -19.52 -50.06 13.57
N PRO A 81 -19.22 -49.32 14.67
CA PRO A 81 -19.16 -49.92 16.02
C PRO A 81 -20.52 -50.43 16.51
N PHE A 82 -21.60 -49.75 16.15
CA PHE A 82 -22.96 -50.12 16.50
C PHE A 82 -23.39 -51.43 15.82
N GLU A 83 -23.16 -51.55 14.52
CA GLU A 83 -23.36 -52.75 13.72
C GLU A 83 -22.57 -53.92 14.31
N PHE A 84 -21.27 -53.70 14.55
CA PHE A 84 -20.39 -54.73 15.09
C PHE A 84 -20.83 -55.23 16.48
N SER A 85 -21.40 -54.39 17.33
CA SER A 85 -21.73 -54.74 18.72
C SER A 85 -23.16 -55.28 18.89
N PHE A 86 -24.16 -54.64 18.28
CA PHE A 86 -25.57 -54.98 18.46
C PHE A 86 -26.05 -56.09 17.51
N PHE A 87 -25.44 -56.20 16.32
CA PHE A 87 -25.86 -57.16 15.30
C PHE A 87 -24.77 -58.22 15.07
N ARG A 88 -25.08 -59.50 15.32
CA ARG A 88 -24.21 -60.65 15.00
C ARG A 88 -24.34 -61.05 13.52
N GLY A 89 -24.13 -60.08 12.63
CA GLY A 89 -24.37 -60.17 11.19
C GLY A 89 -25.61 -59.38 10.76
N LEU A 90 -25.65 -58.94 9.49
CA LEU A 90 -26.75 -58.13 8.95
C LEU A 90 -28.10 -58.86 9.07
N PRO A 91 -29.08 -58.28 9.77
CA PRO A 91 -30.50 -58.58 9.53
C PRO A 91 -30.83 -58.26 8.07
N ASP A 92 -31.74 -59.02 7.45
CA ASP A 92 -32.12 -58.80 6.04
C ASP A 92 -32.69 -57.39 5.78
N GLN A 93 -33.12 -56.67 6.82
CA GLN A 93 -33.60 -55.28 6.75
C GLN A 93 -32.47 -54.23 6.61
N LEU A 94 -31.22 -54.58 6.89
CA LEU A 94 -30.07 -53.66 6.85
C LEU A 94 -29.23 -53.78 5.59
N LEU A 95 -29.69 -54.55 4.59
CA LEU A 95 -29.06 -54.65 3.26
C LEU A 95 -28.88 -53.27 2.60
N ASP A 96 -29.68 -52.26 2.97
CA ASP A 96 -29.54 -50.87 2.54
C ASP A 96 -28.17 -50.23 2.90
N LEU A 97 -27.47 -50.74 3.93
CA LEU A 97 -26.10 -50.28 4.23
C LEU A 97 -25.07 -50.69 3.19
N GLU A 98 -25.32 -51.73 2.39
CA GLU A 98 -24.42 -52.09 1.29
C GLU A 98 -24.43 -51.01 0.20
N CYS A 99 -25.53 -50.27 0.02
CA CYS A 99 -25.60 -49.13 -0.90
C CYS A 99 -24.58 -48.03 -0.56
N VAL A 100 -24.26 -47.86 0.72
CA VAL A 100 -23.24 -46.88 1.17
C VAL A 100 -21.86 -47.25 0.60
N GLN A 101 -21.56 -48.54 0.45
CA GLN A 101 -20.29 -48.99 -0.12
C GLN A 101 -20.13 -48.53 -1.58
N LEU A 102 -21.22 -48.54 -2.36
CA LEU A 102 -21.22 -48.03 -3.74
C LEU A 102 -20.90 -46.54 -3.81
N VAL A 103 -21.39 -45.75 -2.83
CA VAL A 103 -21.10 -44.31 -2.74
C VAL A 103 -19.61 -44.07 -2.46
N PHE A 104 -18.99 -44.84 -1.55
CA PHE A 104 -17.55 -44.74 -1.30
C PHE A 104 -16.72 -45.27 -2.47
N LEU A 105 -17.18 -46.31 -3.16
CA LEU A 105 -16.52 -46.81 -4.37
C LEU A 105 -16.54 -45.76 -5.50
N ALA A 106 -17.69 -45.08 -5.69
CA ALA A 106 -17.79 -43.96 -6.62
C ALA A 106 -16.82 -42.83 -6.25
N ASP A 107 -16.63 -42.56 -4.96
CA ASP A 107 -15.67 -41.57 -4.51
C ASP A 107 -14.22 -41.98 -4.78
N VAL A 108 -13.86 -43.26 -4.67
CA VAL A 108 -12.53 -43.76 -5.10
C VAL A 108 -12.30 -43.47 -6.58
N ALA A 109 -13.31 -43.65 -7.43
CA ALA A 109 -13.23 -43.32 -8.85
C ALA A 109 -13.05 -41.80 -9.08
N VAL A 110 -13.78 -40.96 -8.33
CA VAL A 110 -13.65 -39.49 -8.42
C VAL A 110 -12.23 -39.01 -8.09
N HIS A 111 -11.54 -39.65 -7.14
CA HIS A 111 -10.18 -39.25 -6.74
C HIS A 111 -9.13 -39.40 -7.86
N PHE A 112 -9.33 -40.31 -8.82
CA PHE A 112 -8.45 -40.41 -10.00
C PHE A 112 -8.58 -39.21 -10.95
N PHE A 113 -9.69 -38.49 -10.89
CA PHE A 113 -9.97 -37.32 -11.73
C PHE A 113 -9.78 -36.00 -10.98
N LEU A 114 -9.46 -36.02 -9.69
CA LEU A 114 -9.37 -34.82 -8.86
C LEU A 114 -8.00 -34.14 -8.99
N ALA A 115 -7.98 -32.92 -9.51
CA ALA A 115 -6.77 -32.10 -9.52
C ALA A 115 -6.32 -31.74 -8.10
N TYR A 116 -5.00 -31.71 -7.88
CA TYR A 116 -4.43 -31.34 -6.59
C TYR A 116 -3.52 -30.11 -6.72
N ARG A 117 -3.32 -29.41 -5.61
CA ARG A 117 -2.31 -28.35 -5.49
C ARG A 117 -0.99 -28.95 -5.04
N ASP A 118 0.06 -28.73 -5.83
CA ASP A 118 1.41 -29.20 -5.51
C ASP A 118 1.98 -28.38 -4.34
N PRO A 119 2.48 -29.01 -3.26
CA PRO A 119 3.01 -28.29 -2.09
C PRO A 119 4.21 -27.40 -2.39
N HIS A 120 5.00 -27.69 -3.43
CA HIS A 120 6.20 -26.91 -3.75
C HIS A 120 5.93 -25.75 -4.70
N THR A 121 5.27 -26.03 -5.83
CA THR A 121 5.00 -25.00 -6.84
C THR A 121 3.75 -24.18 -6.56
N TYR A 122 2.89 -24.62 -5.63
CA TYR A 122 1.57 -24.05 -5.35
C TYR A 122 0.64 -24.01 -6.57
N ARG A 123 1.00 -24.64 -7.69
CA ARG A 123 0.21 -24.72 -8.92
C ARG A 123 -0.75 -25.90 -8.85
N MET A 124 -1.83 -25.79 -9.60
CA MET A 124 -2.78 -26.89 -9.80
C MET A 124 -2.21 -27.86 -10.83
N VAL A 125 -2.08 -29.13 -10.45
CA VAL A 125 -1.64 -30.21 -11.34
C VAL A 125 -2.87 -30.87 -11.94
N HIS A 126 -3.00 -30.77 -13.26
CA HIS A 126 -4.09 -31.36 -14.04
C HIS A 126 -3.70 -32.66 -14.75
N ASP A 127 -2.43 -33.05 -14.69
CA ASP A 127 -1.96 -34.24 -15.36
C ASP A 127 -2.43 -35.51 -14.64
N LYS A 128 -3.25 -36.30 -15.34
CA LYS A 128 -3.89 -37.53 -14.83
C LYS A 128 -2.89 -38.55 -14.34
N ARG A 129 -1.72 -38.67 -15.01
CA ARG A 129 -0.68 -39.64 -14.61
C ARG A 129 -0.14 -39.31 -13.23
N HIS A 130 0.17 -38.03 -12.99
CA HIS A 130 0.66 -37.53 -11.71
C HIS A 130 -0.42 -37.62 -10.61
N ILE A 131 -1.69 -37.36 -10.95
CA ILE A 131 -2.83 -37.52 -10.02
C ILE A 131 -2.97 -38.99 -9.60
N ALA A 132 -3.01 -39.91 -10.56
CA ALA A 132 -3.17 -41.34 -10.31
C ALA A 132 -1.99 -41.91 -9.50
N LEU A 133 -0.75 -41.62 -9.89
CA LEU A 133 0.44 -42.08 -9.17
C LEU A 133 0.47 -41.59 -7.73
N ARG A 134 0.08 -40.33 -7.49
CA ARG A 134 -0.01 -39.77 -6.14
C ARG A 134 -1.07 -40.50 -5.30
N TYR A 135 -2.24 -40.74 -5.87
CA TYR A 135 -3.33 -41.39 -5.15
C TYR A 135 -3.00 -42.86 -4.83
N ILE A 136 -2.44 -43.59 -5.81
CA ILE A 136 -2.01 -44.99 -5.67
C ILE A 136 -0.93 -45.16 -4.60
N LYS A 137 0.09 -44.30 -4.60
CA LYS A 137 1.15 -44.34 -3.58
C LYS A 137 0.69 -43.90 -2.18
N GLY A 138 -0.43 -43.16 -2.12
CA GLY A 138 -0.96 -42.59 -0.90
C GLY A 138 -1.98 -43.52 -0.23
N SER A 139 -3.26 -43.20 -0.41
CA SER A 139 -4.35 -43.82 0.36
C SER A 139 -5.15 -44.88 -0.38
N PHE A 140 -4.89 -45.09 -1.66
CA PHE A 140 -5.70 -45.96 -2.52
C PHE A 140 -5.93 -47.35 -1.92
N ALA A 141 -4.90 -48.01 -1.41
CA ALA A 141 -5.02 -49.34 -0.83
C ALA A 141 -6.01 -49.39 0.35
N LEU A 142 -5.92 -48.41 1.26
CA LEU A 142 -6.80 -48.33 2.43
C LEU A 142 -8.23 -47.92 2.04
N ASP A 143 -8.38 -47.05 1.04
CA ASP A 143 -9.68 -46.66 0.51
C ASP A 143 -10.41 -47.86 -0.11
N VAL A 144 -9.68 -48.66 -0.89
CA VAL A 144 -10.21 -49.87 -1.52
C VAL A 144 -10.59 -50.90 -0.46
N LEU A 145 -9.71 -51.21 0.50
CA LEU A 145 -10.00 -52.13 1.61
C LEU A 145 -11.19 -51.68 2.46
N GLY A 146 -11.35 -50.36 2.65
CA GLY A 146 -12.50 -49.77 3.33
C GLY A 146 -13.81 -49.88 2.54
N CYS A 147 -13.77 -50.13 1.23
CA CYS A 147 -14.95 -50.31 0.38
C CYS A 147 -15.37 -51.78 0.22
N PHE A 148 -14.57 -52.75 0.67
CA PHE A 148 -14.91 -54.17 0.53
C PHE A 148 -16.18 -54.57 1.32
N PRO A 149 -17.03 -55.44 0.76
CA PRO A 149 -18.25 -55.92 1.41
C PRO A 149 -17.95 -57.00 2.45
N TRP A 150 -17.27 -56.62 3.54
CA TRP A 150 -16.81 -57.56 4.59
C TRP A 150 -17.96 -58.38 5.22
N ASP A 151 -19.17 -57.84 5.33
CA ASP A 151 -20.31 -58.58 5.91
C ASP A 151 -20.87 -59.64 4.96
N ALA A 152 -20.92 -59.36 3.66
CA ALA A 152 -21.27 -60.37 2.66
C ALA A 152 -20.25 -61.51 2.67
N ILE A 153 -18.95 -61.17 2.77
CA ILE A 153 -17.87 -62.16 2.91
C ILE A 153 -18.03 -62.95 4.22
N TYR A 154 -18.39 -62.31 5.33
CA TYR A 154 -18.67 -62.98 6.61
C TYR A 154 -19.85 -63.96 6.50
N LYS A 155 -20.92 -63.60 5.77
CA LYS A 155 -22.07 -64.48 5.51
C LYS A 155 -21.67 -65.68 4.64
N VAL A 156 -20.87 -65.47 3.59
CA VAL A 156 -20.41 -66.52 2.66
C VAL A 156 -19.38 -67.46 3.27
N THR A 157 -18.50 -66.96 4.13
CA THR A 157 -17.44 -67.75 4.79
C THR A 157 -17.94 -68.59 5.97
N GLY A 158 -19.25 -68.63 6.24
CA GLY A 158 -19.81 -69.42 7.34
C GLY A 158 -19.68 -68.75 8.70
N ARG A 159 -19.73 -67.41 8.76
CA ARG A 159 -19.72 -66.61 9.99
C ARG A 159 -18.45 -66.77 10.85
N VAL A 160 -17.30 -66.89 10.19
CA VAL A 160 -16.00 -66.93 10.86
C VAL A 160 -15.71 -65.58 11.53
N GLU A 161 -15.56 -65.56 12.86
CA GLU A 161 -15.36 -64.33 13.65
C GLU A 161 -14.13 -63.52 13.21
N ALA A 162 -13.09 -64.16 12.64
CA ALA A 162 -11.91 -63.46 12.14
C ALA A 162 -12.23 -62.47 11.00
N VAL A 163 -13.17 -62.82 10.12
CA VAL A 163 -13.61 -61.95 9.01
C VAL A 163 -14.38 -60.75 9.54
N ARG A 164 -15.14 -60.93 10.61
CA ARG A 164 -15.93 -59.85 11.25
C ARG A 164 -15.05 -58.72 11.76
N TRP A 165 -13.84 -59.02 12.23
CA TRP A 165 -12.88 -57.99 12.65
C TRP A 165 -12.44 -57.08 11.48
N LEU A 166 -12.48 -57.56 10.23
CA LEU A 166 -12.13 -56.75 9.06
C LEU A 166 -13.15 -55.62 8.79
N VAL A 167 -14.36 -55.69 9.35
CA VAL A 167 -15.36 -54.61 9.28
C VAL A 167 -14.82 -53.31 9.88
N TRP A 168 -13.94 -53.39 10.90
CA TRP A 168 -13.30 -52.23 11.51
C TRP A 168 -12.43 -51.41 10.54
N VAL A 169 -11.99 -51.99 9.42
CA VAL A 169 -11.28 -51.24 8.36
C VAL A 169 -12.14 -50.09 7.80
N ARG A 170 -13.48 -50.19 7.87
CA ARG A 170 -14.39 -49.11 7.46
C ARG A 170 -14.19 -47.82 8.26
N LEU A 171 -13.65 -47.89 9.48
CA LEU A 171 -13.36 -46.68 10.27
C LEU A 171 -12.34 -45.75 9.62
N TYR A 172 -11.54 -46.26 8.68
CA TYR A 172 -10.64 -45.42 7.86
C TYR A 172 -11.40 -44.32 7.11
N ARG A 173 -12.68 -44.52 6.78
CA ARG A 173 -13.54 -43.52 6.14
C ARG A 173 -13.65 -42.23 6.97
N GLY A 174 -13.54 -42.32 8.30
CA GLY A 174 -13.56 -41.20 9.24
C GLY A 174 -12.48 -40.14 8.99
N ARG A 175 -11.44 -40.44 8.20
CA ARG A 175 -10.46 -39.45 7.72
C ARG A 175 -11.12 -38.26 7.00
N LYS A 176 -12.28 -38.45 6.37
CA LYS A 176 -13.01 -37.38 5.68
C LYS A 176 -13.59 -36.36 6.66
N VAL A 177 -14.04 -36.81 7.83
CA VAL A 177 -14.48 -35.94 8.93
C VAL A 177 -13.31 -35.09 9.43
N MET A 178 -12.13 -35.71 9.63
CA MET A 178 -10.92 -34.98 10.00
C MET A 178 -10.50 -33.95 8.95
N ALA A 179 -10.58 -34.32 7.66
CA ALA A 179 -10.28 -33.40 6.56
C ALA A 179 -11.27 -32.23 6.47
N PHE A 180 -12.54 -32.46 6.79
CA PHE A 180 -13.56 -31.41 6.87
C PHE A 180 -13.24 -30.41 7.98
N PHE A 181 -13.00 -30.86 9.22
CA PHE A 181 -12.62 -29.96 10.32
C PHE A 181 -11.34 -29.17 9.99
N LYS A 182 -10.33 -29.81 9.41
CA LYS A 182 -9.09 -29.12 8.97
C LYS A 182 -9.34 -28.05 7.91
N ARG A 183 -10.36 -28.21 7.06
CA ARG A 183 -10.75 -27.22 6.05
C ARG A 183 -11.51 -26.07 6.67
N VAL A 184 -12.47 -26.35 7.56
CA VAL A 184 -13.31 -25.34 8.22
C VAL A 184 -12.48 -24.51 9.21
N GLU A 185 -11.55 -25.11 9.96
CA GLU A 185 -10.60 -24.40 10.84
C GLU A 185 -9.72 -23.39 10.07
N LYS A 186 -9.56 -23.57 8.76
CA LYS A 186 -8.79 -22.68 7.87
C LYS A 186 -9.65 -21.67 7.12
N ASP A 187 -10.98 -21.80 7.17
CA ASP A 187 -11.88 -20.84 6.51
C ASP A 187 -12.04 -19.61 7.41
N ILE A 188 -11.60 -18.46 6.91
CA ILE A 188 -11.59 -17.18 7.66
C ILE A 188 -13.02 -16.74 8.01
N ARG A 189 -14.02 -17.21 7.26
CA ARG A 189 -15.44 -16.86 7.47
C ARG A 189 -16.08 -17.57 8.65
N VAL A 190 -15.43 -18.58 9.21
CA VAL A 190 -15.95 -19.36 10.34
C VAL A 190 -15.10 -19.09 11.56
N SER A 191 -15.73 -18.87 12.70
CA SER A 191 -15.02 -18.64 13.96
C SER A 191 -14.16 -19.86 14.33
N TYR A 192 -12.86 -19.64 14.42
CA TYR A 192 -11.89 -20.68 14.80
C TYR A 192 -12.20 -21.32 16.16
N LEU A 193 -12.61 -20.52 17.15
CA LEU A 193 -12.94 -20.99 18.50
C LEU A 193 -14.09 -22.01 18.48
N LEU A 194 -15.22 -21.65 17.85
CA LEU A 194 -16.39 -22.53 17.77
C LEU A 194 -16.07 -23.84 17.04
N THR A 195 -15.35 -23.77 15.92
CA THR A 195 -15.03 -24.97 15.11
C THR A 195 -14.16 -25.95 15.88
N ARG A 196 -13.22 -25.46 16.69
CA ARG A 196 -12.39 -26.30 17.56
C ARG A 196 -13.20 -26.90 18.71
N ILE A 197 -14.12 -26.15 19.33
CA ILE A 197 -15.01 -26.68 20.37
C ILE A 197 -15.90 -27.80 19.81
N VAL A 198 -16.55 -27.57 18.67
CA VAL A 198 -17.41 -28.57 18.01
C VAL A 198 -16.62 -29.84 17.67
N LYS A 199 -15.38 -29.69 17.18
CA LYS A 199 -14.48 -30.82 16.92
C LYS A 199 -14.19 -31.63 18.18
N LEU A 200 -13.91 -30.98 19.31
CA LEU A 200 -13.60 -31.66 20.58
C LEU A 200 -14.82 -32.43 21.09
N ILE A 201 -16.00 -31.81 21.06
CA ILE A 201 -17.27 -32.46 21.40
C ILE A 201 -17.53 -33.68 20.50
N THR A 202 -17.27 -33.56 19.19
CA THR A 202 -17.45 -34.67 18.23
C THR A 202 -16.55 -35.86 18.56
N VAL A 203 -15.29 -35.60 18.96
CA VAL A 203 -14.35 -36.65 19.36
C VAL A 203 -14.82 -37.33 20.65
N GLU A 204 -15.27 -36.57 21.64
CA GLU A 204 -15.78 -37.09 22.91
C GLU A 204 -17.03 -37.97 22.72
N LEU A 205 -18.01 -37.50 21.95
CA LEU A 205 -19.23 -38.26 21.62
C LEU A 205 -18.91 -39.54 20.85
N TYR A 206 -17.92 -39.51 19.95
CA TYR A 206 -17.51 -40.70 19.23
C TYR A 206 -16.81 -41.72 20.14
N CYS A 207 -15.90 -41.27 21.00
CA CYS A 207 -15.21 -42.12 21.97
C CYS A 207 -16.19 -42.81 22.94
N THR A 208 -17.15 -42.06 23.52
CA THR A 208 -18.20 -42.63 24.38
C THR A 208 -19.06 -43.65 23.65
N HIS A 209 -19.49 -43.34 22.42
CA HIS A 209 -20.25 -44.26 21.59
C HIS A 209 -19.48 -45.56 21.31
N THR A 210 -18.20 -45.47 20.90
CA THR A 210 -17.37 -46.66 20.63
C THR A 210 -17.16 -47.52 21.87
N ALA A 211 -17.01 -46.90 23.04
CA ALA A 211 -16.88 -47.60 24.31
C ALA A 211 -18.17 -48.29 24.73
N ALA A 212 -19.32 -47.63 24.57
CA ALA A 212 -20.65 -48.21 24.82
C ALA A 212 -20.89 -49.47 23.98
N CYS A 213 -20.54 -49.40 22.70
CA CYS A 213 -20.54 -50.55 21.78
C CYS A 213 -19.58 -51.65 22.24
N GLY A 214 -18.39 -51.29 22.72
CA GLY A 214 -17.41 -52.23 23.29
C GLY A 214 -17.92 -52.96 24.54
N PHE A 215 -18.50 -52.24 25.50
CA PHE A 215 -19.10 -52.81 26.71
C PHE A 215 -20.23 -53.78 26.38
N TYR A 216 -21.10 -53.42 25.44
CA TYR A 216 -22.19 -54.30 25.02
C TYR A 216 -21.70 -55.53 24.26
N TYR A 217 -20.72 -55.38 23.36
CA TYR A 217 -20.06 -56.51 22.69
C TYR A 217 -19.43 -57.50 23.69
N LEU A 218 -18.79 -56.97 24.72
CA LEU A 218 -18.25 -57.76 25.82
C LEU A 218 -19.30 -58.38 26.73
N ALA A 219 -20.58 -58.00 26.68
CA ALA A 219 -21.64 -58.76 27.34
C ALA A 219 -22.10 -59.93 26.44
N THR A 220 -22.26 -59.68 25.14
CA THR A 220 -22.83 -60.67 24.20
C THR A 220 -21.92 -61.85 23.86
N THR A 221 -20.62 -61.72 24.08
CA THR A 221 -19.61 -62.76 23.76
C THR A 221 -19.62 -63.96 24.71
N LEU A 222 -20.40 -63.94 25.80
CA LEU A 222 -20.62 -65.12 26.65
C LEU A 222 -21.79 -65.96 26.13
N PRO A 223 -21.80 -67.29 26.38
CA PRO A 223 -22.95 -68.13 26.05
C PRO A 223 -24.15 -67.75 26.92
N PRO A 224 -25.40 -67.97 26.44
CA PRO A 224 -26.63 -67.53 27.11
C PRO A 224 -26.76 -68.03 28.56
N ALA A 225 -26.28 -69.24 28.87
CA ALA A 225 -26.30 -69.78 30.22
C ALA A 225 -25.44 -68.99 31.25
N ARG A 226 -24.50 -68.16 30.79
CA ARG A 226 -23.58 -67.37 31.64
C ARG A 226 -23.81 -65.86 31.53
N GLU A 227 -24.88 -65.43 30.88
CA GLU A 227 -25.17 -64.01 30.65
C GLU A 227 -25.46 -63.24 31.94
N GLY A 228 -26.02 -63.90 32.96
CA GLY A 228 -26.24 -63.28 34.29
C GLY A 228 -24.95 -62.82 34.99
N GLY A 229 -23.78 -63.32 34.59
CA GLY A 229 -22.48 -62.89 35.13
C GLY A 229 -21.87 -61.67 34.44
N THR A 230 -22.62 -60.94 33.61
CA THR A 230 -22.16 -59.73 32.91
C THR A 230 -22.62 -58.46 33.63
N TRP A 231 -22.00 -57.31 33.33
CA TRP A 231 -22.45 -56.00 33.85
C TRP A 231 -23.94 -55.71 33.59
N ILE A 232 -24.47 -56.14 32.43
CA ILE A 232 -25.88 -55.93 32.05
C ILE A 232 -26.78 -57.04 32.59
N GLY A 233 -26.32 -58.30 32.60
CA GLY A 233 -27.12 -59.42 33.07
C GLY A 233 -27.31 -59.46 34.59
N SER A 234 -26.38 -58.85 35.34
CA SER A 234 -26.47 -58.68 36.79
C SER A 234 -27.31 -57.46 37.20
N LEU A 235 -27.72 -56.63 36.25
CA LEU A 235 -28.44 -55.39 36.50
C LEU A 235 -29.87 -55.67 36.96
N SER A 236 -30.22 -55.07 38.10
CA SER A 236 -31.59 -55.01 38.62
C SER A 236 -31.99 -53.54 38.81
N LEU A 237 -32.91 -53.07 37.97
CA LEU A 237 -33.41 -51.70 37.96
C LEU A 237 -34.89 -51.73 38.35
N GLY A 238 -35.17 -51.45 39.62
CA GLY A 238 -36.50 -51.66 40.20
C GLY A 238 -36.92 -53.13 40.13
N ASP A 239 -38.09 -53.40 39.54
CA ASP A 239 -38.65 -54.75 39.40
C ASP A 239 -38.09 -55.52 38.18
N ALA A 240 -37.41 -54.83 37.25
CA ALA A 240 -36.90 -55.45 36.02
C ALA A 240 -35.52 -56.08 36.24
N ARG A 241 -35.42 -57.39 36.01
CA ARG A 241 -34.16 -58.14 36.00
C ARG A 241 -33.70 -58.35 34.56
N TYR A 242 -32.51 -57.86 34.21
CA TYR A 242 -31.94 -57.91 32.86
C TYR A 242 -31.24 -59.25 32.53
N ILE A 243 -31.61 -60.35 33.21
CA ILE A 243 -30.99 -61.67 33.02
C ILE A 243 -31.03 -62.10 31.55
N ASN A 244 -32.15 -61.86 30.88
CA ASN A 244 -32.35 -62.09 29.44
C ASN A 244 -32.32 -60.76 28.67
N PHE A 245 -31.29 -59.93 28.86
CA PHE A 245 -31.19 -58.60 28.24
C PHE A 245 -31.35 -58.62 26.70
N ARG A 246 -31.15 -59.77 26.02
CA ARG A 246 -31.35 -59.91 24.58
C ARG A 246 -32.80 -59.70 24.12
N GLU A 247 -33.78 -59.95 24.99
CA GLU A 247 -35.22 -59.76 24.71
C GLU A 247 -35.66 -58.30 24.91
N VAL A 248 -34.86 -57.51 25.63
CA VAL A 248 -35.10 -56.09 25.86
C VAL A 248 -34.96 -55.32 24.55
N ASP A 249 -35.71 -54.25 24.41
CA ASP A 249 -35.62 -53.35 23.27
C ASP A 249 -34.19 -52.84 23.06
N LEU A 250 -33.85 -52.65 21.79
CA LEU A 250 -32.49 -52.28 21.38
C LEU A 250 -32.10 -50.88 21.85
N LEU A 251 -33.08 -49.98 21.98
CA LEU A 251 -32.87 -48.63 22.50
C LEU A 251 -32.44 -48.67 23.97
N THR A 252 -33.17 -49.37 24.84
CA THR A 252 -32.79 -49.50 26.26
C THR A 252 -31.42 -50.13 26.43
N ARG A 253 -31.08 -51.16 25.65
CA ARG A 253 -29.73 -51.76 25.68
C ARG A 253 -28.63 -50.79 25.28
N TYR A 254 -28.87 -49.96 24.27
CA TYR A 254 -27.92 -48.95 23.83
C TYR A 254 -27.80 -47.79 24.84
N VAL A 255 -28.92 -47.31 25.39
CA VAL A 255 -28.92 -46.23 26.37
C VAL A 255 -28.23 -46.66 27.66
N THR A 256 -28.44 -47.89 28.12
CA THR A 256 -27.76 -48.43 29.31
C THR A 256 -26.26 -48.62 29.10
N SER A 257 -25.83 -49.10 27.93
CA SER A 257 -24.40 -49.21 27.62
C SER A 257 -23.73 -47.84 27.44
N LEU A 258 -24.45 -46.87 26.88
CA LEU A 258 -24.00 -45.49 26.76
C LEU A 258 -23.89 -44.81 28.13
N TYR A 259 -24.86 -45.03 29.02
CA TYR A 259 -24.82 -44.54 30.39
C TYR A 259 -23.58 -45.06 31.12
N LEU A 260 -23.29 -46.37 31.05
CA LEU A 260 -22.08 -46.94 31.63
C LEU A 260 -20.81 -46.29 31.05
N ALA A 261 -20.73 -46.12 29.73
CA ALA A 261 -19.58 -45.51 29.08
C ALA A 261 -19.38 -44.03 29.49
N ILE A 262 -20.45 -43.24 29.57
CA ILE A 262 -20.38 -41.83 29.97
C ILE A 262 -19.96 -41.70 31.43
N VAL A 263 -20.56 -42.47 32.34
CA VAL A 263 -20.26 -42.42 33.79
C VAL A 263 -18.80 -42.83 34.06
N THR A 264 -18.27 -43.80 33.32
CA THR A 264 -16.87 -44.23 33.42
C THR A 264 -15.91 -43.24 32.77
N MET A 265 -16.28 -42.64 31.62
CA MET A 265 -15.46 -41.61 30.97
C MET A 265 -15.35 -40.34 31.81
N ALA A 266 -16.48 -39.85 32.32
CA ALA A 266 -16.55 -38.66 33.15
C ALA A 266 -15.98 -38.90 34.56
N THR A 267 -15.47 -40.09 34.85
CA THR A 267 -14.88 -40.48 36.14
C THR A 267 -15.83 -40.29 37.35
N VAL A 268 -17.15 -40.34 37.11
CA VAL A 268 -18.18 -40.17 38.16
C VAL A 268 -18.36 -41.48 38.94
N GLY A 269 -18.53 -42.60 38.22
CA GLY A 269 -18.54 -43.95 38.80
C GLY A 269 -19.54 -44.19 39.94
N TYR A 270 -20.85 -44.08 39.70
CA TYR A 270 -21.87 -44.29 40.73
C TYR A 270 -21.82 -45.68 41.41
N GLY A 271 -21.32 -46.71 40.72
CA GLY A 271 -21.19 -48.09 41.23
C GLY A 271 -22.44 -48.96 41.04
N ASP A 272 -23.50 -48.38 40.50
CA ASP A 272 -24.74 -49.05 40.08
C ASP A 272 -24.51 -50.10 38.98
N ILE A 273 -23.65 -49.78 38.02
CA ILE A 273 -23.24 -50.67 36.94
C ILE A 273 -21.72 -50.82 37.00
N HIS A 274 -21.26 -52.06 37.14
CA HIS A 274 -19.83 -52.38 37.19
C HIS A 274 -19.51 -53.67 36.46
N ALA A 275 -18.25 -53.81 36.04
CA ALA A 275 -17.76 -55.01 35.40
C ALA A 275 -17.74 -56.19 36.38
N VAL A 276 -18.38 -57.30 36.00
CA VAL A 276 -18.43 -58.53 36.83
C VAL A 276 -17.43 -59.56 36.31
N ASN A 277 -17.29 -59.66 34.98
CA ASN A 277 -16.38 -60.61 34.36
C ASN A 277 -14.93 -60.11 34.33
N THR A 278 -13.95 -61.02 34.42
CA THR A 278 -12.52 -60.68 34.29
C THR A 278 -12.18 -59.94 32.99
N ARG A 279 -12.83 -60.31 31.88
CA ARG A 279 -12.68 -59.61 30.59
C ARG A 279 -13.26 -58.19 30.59
N GLU A 280 -14.37 -57.99 31.29
CA GLU A 280 -15.02 -56.68 31.42
C GLU A 280 -14.17 -55.79 32.33
N MET A 281 -13.63 -56.34 33.41
CA MET A 281 -12.70 -55.64 34.31
C MET A 281 -11.46 -55.18 33.54
N ALA A 282 -10.85 -56.05 32.74
CA ALA A 282 -9.70 -55.71 31.91
C ALA A 282 -10.03 -54.57 30.92
N PHE A 283 -11.16 -54.65 30.22
CA PHE A 283 -11.60 -53.59 29.30
C PHE A 283 -11.89 -52.28 30.04
N THR A 284 -12.49 -52.34 31.22
CA THR A 284 -12.78 -51.17 32.06
C THR A 284 -11.49 -50.48 32.49
N VAL A 285 -10.46 -51.22 32.90
CA VAL A 285 -9.13 -50.66 33.25
C VAL A 285 -8.50 -49.93 32.05
N VAL A 286 -8.56 -50.53 30.86
CA VAL A 286 -8.07 -49.89 29.62
C VAL A 286 -8.87 -48.63 29.30
N TYR A 287 -10.19 -48.68 29.44
CA TYR A 287 -11.07 -47.56 29.14
C TYR A 287 -10.90 -46.39 30.11
N ILE A 288 -10.74 -46.66 31.41
CA ILE A 288 -10.44 -45.63 32.41
C ILE A 288 -9.10 -44.96 32.08
N SER A 289 -8.07 -45.75 31.74
CA SER A 289 -6.76 -45.23 31.36
C SER A 289 -6.84 -44.31 30.13
N PHE A 290 -7.61 -44.73 29.10
CA PHE A 290 -7.88 -43.92 27.93
C PHE A 290 -8.65 -42.64 28.27
N SER A 291 -9.64 -42.72 29.16
CA SER A 291 -10.49 -41.59 29.56
C SER A 291 -9.71 -40.50 30.30
N ILE A 292 -8.72 -40.89 31.13
CA ILE A 292 -7.79 -39.95 31.76
C ILE A 292 -6.97 -39.19 30.70
N VAL A 293 -6.45 -39.89 29.70
CA VAL A 293 -5.68 -39.28 28.60
C VAL A 293 -6.57 -38.36 27.75
N LEU A 294 -7.80 -38.79 27.43
CA LEU A 294 -8.76 -37.99 26.68
C LEU A 294 -9.14 -36.72 27.44
N SER A 295 -9.39 -36.82 28.75
CA SER A 295 -9.71 -35.67 29.60
C SER A 295 -8.56 -34.67 29.67
N ALA A 296 -7.31 -35.15 29.81
CA ALA A 296 -6.13 -34.31 29.77
C ALA A 296 -5.98 -33.58 28.40
N TYR A 297 -6.26 -34.28 27.30
CA TYR A 297 -6.29 -33.68 25.97
C TYR A 297 -7.36 -32.59 25.84
N LEU A 298 -8.59 -32.83 26.30
CA LEU A 298 -9.68 -31.85 26.27
C LEU A 298 -9.31 -30.60 27.07
N ILE A 299 -8.83 -30.76 28.32
CA ILE A 299 -8.42 -29.66 29.20
C ILE A 299 -7.28 -28.86 28.56
N GLY A 300 -6.27 -29.52 27.99
CA GLY A 300 -5.15 -28.84 27.33
C GLY A 300 -5.59 -28.01 26.11
N ASN A 301 -6.52 -28.54 25.31
CA ASN A 301 -7.08 -27.79 24.17
C ASN A 301 -7.93 -26.59 24.61
N MET A 302 -8.76 -26.75 25.65
CA MET A 302 -9.58 -25.65 26.18
C MET A 302 -8.70 -24.56 26.79
N THR A 303 -7.65 -24.93 27.53
CA THR A 303 -6.68 -23.98 28.08
C THR A 303 -6.00 -23.18 26.98
N ALA A 304 -5.55 -23.83 25.89
CA ALA A 304 -4.94 -23.15 24.76
C ALA A 304 -5.89 -22.17 24.05
N LEU A 305 -7.19 -22.49 23.99
CA LEU A 305 -8.21 -21.61 23.43
C LEU A 305 -8.43 -20.36 24.31
N ILE A 306 -8.52 -20.54 25.62
CA ILE A 306 -8.71 -19.44 26.59
C ILE A 306 -7.52 -18.47 26.55
N VAL A 307 -6.29 -18.98 26.57
CA VAL A 307 -5.07 -18.16 26.55
C VAL A 307 -4.94 -17.39 25.23
N LYS A 308 -5.24 -18.01 24.08
CA LYS A 308 -5.11 -17.33 22.77
C LYS A 308 -6.17 -16.24 22.55
N GLY A 309 -7.31 -16.30 23.25
CA GLY A 309 -8.43 -15.39 23.06
C GLY A 309 -8.25 -13.99 23.63
N SER A 310 -7.31 -13.77 24.56
CA SER A 310 -7.36 -12.57 25.40
C SER A 310 -6.54 -11.39 24.85
N ARG A 311 -7.14 -10.59 23.95
CA ARG A 311 -6.63 -9.24 23.65
C ARG A 311 -6.63 -8.35 24.90
N THR A 312 -7.64 -8.53 25.75
CA THR A 312 -7.82 -7.79 27.01
C THR A 312 -6.69 -8.06 28.00
N GLU A 313 -6.17 -9.29 28.08
CA GLU A 313 -4.98 -9.61 28.89
C GLU A 313 -3.76 -8.83 28.40
N ARG A 314 -3.43 -8.89 27.10
CA ARG A 314 -2.30 -8.14 26.54
C ARG A 314 -2.39 -6.63 26.79
N PHE A 315 -3.60 -6.07 26.71
CA PHE A 315 -3.83 -4.66 27.06
C PHE A 315 -3.63 -4.40 28.57
N ARG A 316 -4.17 -5.26 29.44
CA ARG A 316 -4.00 -5.16 30.89
C ARG A 316 -2.54 -5.31 31.31
N ASP A 317 -1.76 -6.19 30.67
CA ASP A 317 -0.33 -6.33 30.93
C ASP A 317 0.42 -5.06 30.54
N ARG A 318 0.18 -4.53 29.34
CA ARG A 318 0.75 -3.24 28.90
C ARG A 318 0.37 -2.10 29.84
N MET A 319 -0.88 -2.03 30.27
CA MET A 319 -1.36 -1.03 31.22
C MET A 319 -0.69 -1.19 32.59
N THR A 320 -0.47 -2.43 33.05
CA THR A 320 0.20 -2.72 34.32
C THR A 320 1.67 -2.32 34.28
N ASP A 321 2.37 -2.62 33.19
CA ASP A 321 3.76 -2.21 32.97
C ASP A 321 3.91 -0.69 32.91
N LEU A 322 2.95 -0.01 32.25
CA LEU A 322 2.91 1.45 32.22
C LEU A 322 2.65 2.04 33.60
N ILE A 323 1.68 1.51 34.36
CA ILE A 323 1.41 1.96 35.74
C ILE A 323 2.66 1.77 36.60
N ARG A 324 3.38 0.66 36.43
CA ARG A 324 4.67 0.40 37.11
C ARG A 324 5.71 1.46 36.72
N TYR A 325 5.80 1.81 35.44
CA TYR A 325 6.69 2.88 34.95
C TYR A 325 6.33 4.26 35.53
N MET A 326 5.04 4.63 35.50
CA MET A 326 4.55 5.90 36.03
C MET A 326 4.79 6.04 37.54
N ASN A 327 4.57 4.95 38.29
CA ASN A 327 4.81 4.92 39.74
C ASN A 327 6.31 4.98 40.06
N ARG A 328 7.16 4.26 39.30
CA ARG A 328 8.62 4.31 39.45
C ARG A 328 9.16 5.73 39.27
N ASN A 329 8.59 6.50 38.34
CA ASN A 329 8.99 7.86 38.04
C ASN A 329 8.21 8.94 38.82
N ARG A 330 7.31 8.54 39.73
CA ARG A 330 6.47 9.44 40.55
C ARG A 330 5.73 10.51 39.73
N LEU A 331 5.20 10.14 38.57
CA LEU A 331 4.42 11.05 37.73
C LEU A 331 3.15 11.54 38.46
N GLY A 332 2.83 12.83 38.28
CA GLY A 332 1.66 13.49 38.85
C GLY A 332 0.34 12.85 38.41
N SER A 333 -0.73 13.07 39.16
CA SER A 333 -2.05 12.46 38.91
C SER A 333 -2.65 12.88 37.57
N ALA A 334 -2.46 14.13 37.14
CA ALA A 334 -2.97 14.65 35.87
C ALA A 334 -2.36 13.91 34.66
N ILE A 335 -1.03 13.84 34.58
CA ILE A 335 -0.31 13.11 33.50
C ILE A 335 -0.69 11.63 33.52
N ARG A 336 -0.83 11.03 34.71
CA ARG A 336 -1.24 9.63 34.84
C ARG A 336 -2.64 9.38 34.30
N SER A 337 -3.59 10.29 34.55
CA SER A 337 -4.94 10.19 33.99
C SER A 337 -4.89 10.33 32.47
N GLN A 338 -4.27 11.39 31.95
CA GLN A 338 -4.15 11.65 30.50
C GLN A 338 -3.56 10.45 29.76
N VAL A 339 -2.44 9.90 30.24
CA VAL A 339 -1.79 8.74 29.61
C VAL A 339 -2.70 7.50 29.66
N LYS A 340 -3.39 7.27 30.77
CA LYS A 340 -4.32 6.14 30.92
C LYS A 340 -5.51 6.29 29.97
N ASP A 341 -6.11 7.47 29.94
CA ASP A 341 -7.30 7.77 29.15
C ASP A 341 -6.96 7.66 27.65
N HIS A 342 -5.82 8.20 27.23
CA HIS A 342 -5.33 8.09 25.84
C HIS A 342 -5.12 6.63 25.42
N LEU A 343 -4.52 5.79 26.29
CA LEU A 343 -4.33 4.37 25.99
C LEU A 343 -5.64 3.58 25.99
N MET A 344 -6.60 3.95 26.84
CA MET A 344 -7.94 3.37 26.80
C MET A 344 -8.63 3.71 25.47
N LEU A 345 -8.54 4.96 25.01
CA LEU A 345 -9.04 5.35 23.70
C LEU A 345 -8.32 4.62 22.56
N GLN A 346 -7.01 4.40 22.65
CA GLN A 346 -6.29 3.59 21.67
C GLN A 346 -6.75 2.12 21.68
N TYR A 347 -7.12 1.57 22.83
CA TYR A 347 -7.65 0.20 22.93
C TYR A 347 -9.07 0.09 22.35
N GLU A 348 -9.92 1.08 22.60
CA GLU A 348 -11.27 1.16 22.03
C GLU A 348 -11.22 1.42 20.51
N SER A 349 -10.33 2.29 20.05
CA SER A 349 -10.15 2.56 18.61
C SER A 349 -9.33 1.49 17.89
N SER A 350 -8.56 0.65 18.59
CA SER A 350 -7.76 -0.46 18.01
C SER A 350 -8.62 -1.46 17.23
N TYR A 351 -9.93 -1.53 17.50
CA TYR A 351 -10.88 -2.26 16.64
C TYR A 351 -10.77 -1.87 15.15
N THR A 352 -10.41 -0.62 14.86
CA THR A 352 -10.33 -0.09 13.49
C THR A 352 -8.92 -0.14 12.88
N ARG A 353 -7.85 -0.14 13.70
CA ARG A 353 -6.51 0.16 13.17
C ARG A 353 -5.38 -0.43 14.03
N ASP A 354 -5.30 -1.76 14.13
CA ASP A 354 -4.02 -2.38 14.50
C ASP A 354 -2.97 -1.93 13.46
N ARG A 355 -2.11 -0.97 13.81
CA ARG A 355 -0.99 -0.52 12.96
C ARG A 355 -0.18 -1.71 12.43
N VAL A 356 -0.04 -2.74 13.27
CA VAL A 356 0.58 -4.03 12.92
C VAL A 356 -0.07 -4.66 11.67
N ILE A 357 -1.39 -4.61 11.55
CA ILE A 357 -2.10 -5.18 10.39
C ILE A 357 -1.89 -4.31 9.15
N VAL A 358 -1.90 -2.98 9.29
CA VAL A 358 -1.71 -2.06 8.16
C VAL A 358 -0.28 -2.12 7.61
N ASP A 359 0.70 -2.36 8.49
CA ASP A 359 2.11 -2.49 8.14
C ASP A 359 2.40 -3.81 7.39
N ASP A 360 1.66 -4.89 7.67
CA ASP A 360 1.75 -6.18 6.97
C ASP A 360 1.17 -6.13 5.54
N ILE A 361 0.33 -5.13 5.22
CA ILE A 361 -0.28 -4.95 3.89
C ILE A 361 0.77 -4.36 2.92
N PRO A 362 0.90 -4.87 1.68
CA PRO A 362 1.79 -4.29 0.68
C PRO A 362 1.52 -2.79 0.42
N VAL A 363 2.59 -2.01 0.24
CA VAL A 363 2.53 -0.54 0.08
C VAL A 363 1.53 -0.10 -1.00
N ALA A 364 1.40 -0.85 -2.10
CA ALA A 364 0.46 -0.56 -3.19
C ALA A 364 -1.02 -0.69 -2.82
N VAL A 365 -1.35 -1.56 -1.86
CA VAL A 365 -2.74 -1.68 -1.35
C VAL A 365 -2.98 -0.60 -0.30
N ARG A 366 -1.98 -0.36 0.56
CA ARG A 366 -2.03 0.71 1.57
C ARG A 366 -2.21 2.09 0.93
N SER A 367 -1.50 2.38 -0.17
CA SER A 367 -1.63 3.62 -0.94
C SER A 367 -3.03 3.81 -1.49
N LYS A 368 -3.63 2.75 -2.05
CA LYS A 368 -4.99 2.81 -2.57
C LYS A 368 -6.02 3.01 -1.45
N MET A 369 -5.81 2.40 -0.30
CA MET A 369 -6.65 2.60 0.88
C MET A 369 -6.57 4.06 1.36
N SER A 370 -5.37 4.62 1.54
CA SER A 370 -5.22 6.01 2.00
C SER A 370 -5.80 7.02 1.00
N GLN A 371 -5.57 6.82 -0.30
CA GLN A 371 -6.18 7.63 -1.35
C GLN A 371 -7.71 7.60 -1.30
N THR A 372 -8.31 6.42 -1.10
CA THR A 372 -9.77 6.29 -1.06
C THR A 372 -10.36 6.97 0.18
N LEU A 373 -9.66 6.93 1.31
CA LEU A 373 -10.13 7.47 2.58
C LEU A 373 -9.94 9.00 2.69
N TYR A 374 -8.78 9.52 2.31
CA TYR A 374 -8.39 10.90 2.66
C TYR A 374 -8.29 11.86 1.48
N LEU A 375 -8.31 11.40 0.21
CA LEU A 375 -8.12 12.31 -0.93
C LEU A 375 -9.20 13.39 -1.04
N ASP A 376 -10.48 13.01 -0.89
CA ASP A 376 -11.60 13.96 -0.90
C ASP A 376 -11.47 14.97 0.26
N MET A 377 -11.14 14.48 1.45
CA MET A 377 -10.93 15.31 2.63
C MET A 377 -9.80 16.34 2.43
N VAL A 378 -8.63 15.90 1.97
CA VAL A 378 -7.46 16.76 1.78
C VAL A 378 -7.69 17.78 0.66
N SER A 379 -8.40 17.41 -0.41
CA SER A 379 -8.73 18.31 -1.52
C SER A 379 -9.61 19.51 -1.10
N ARG A 380 -10.40 19.36 -0.03
CA ARG A 380 -11.30 20.40 0.50
C ARG A 380 -10.63 21.35 1.48
N VAL A 381 -9.45 20.99 2.00
CA VAL A 381 -8.70 21.84 2.93
C VAL A 381 -8.27 23.12 2.23
N GLY A 382 -8.49 24.27 2.89
CA GLY A 382 -8.22 25.58 2.31
C GLY A 382 -6.78 25.78 1.83
N LEU A 383 -5.81 25.18 2.52
CA LEU A 383 -4.39 25.23 2.18
C LEU A 383 -4.08 24.63 0.80
N PHE A 384 -4.73 23.51 0.46
CA PHE A 384 -4.44 22.73 -0.75
C PHE A 384 -5.33 23.09 -1.94
N ARG A 385 -6.07 24.20 -1.84
CA ARG A 385 -6.98 24.65 -2.89
C ARG A 385 -6.22 25.01 -4.17
N GLY A 386 -6.52 24.30 -5.25
CA GLY A 386 -5.93 24.52 -6.57
C GLY A 386 -4.59 23.81 -6.79
N CYS A 387 -4.16 22.96 -5.86
CA CYS A 387 -2.99 22.09 -6.04
C CYS A 387 -3.28 20.94 -7.02
N SER A 388 -2.23 20.36 -7.60
CA SER A 388 -2.33 19.23 -8.52
C SER A 388 -2.74 17.92 -7.82
N ASP A 389 -3.51 17.06 -8.51
CA ASP A 389 -3.94 15.77 -7.96
C ASP A 389 -2.76 14.83 -7.61
N ASP A 390 -1.65 14.95 -8.35
CA ASP A 390 -0.43 14.18 -8.10
C ASP A 390 0.23 14.61 -6.79
N PHE A 391 0.31 15.92 -6.54
CA PHE A 391 0.77 16.47 -5.27
C PHE A 391 -0.12 16.03 -4.08
N LEU A 392 -1.44 16.12 -4.23
CA LEU A 392 -2.39 15.66 -3.21
C LEU A 392 -2.23 14.16 -2.93
N SER A 393 -2.03 13.36 -3.98
CA SER A 393 -1.78 11.93 -3.86
C SER A 393 -0.51 11.63 -3.06
N GLN A 394 0.57 12.38 -3.26
CA GLN A 394 1.81 12.23 -2.48
C GLN A 394 1.62 12.61 -1.01
N ILE A 395 0.87 13.68 -0.72
CA ILE A 395 0.53 14.06 0.65
C ILE A 395 -0.25 12.93 1.34
N VAL A 396 -1.28 12.41 0.68
CA VAL A 396 -2.16 11.39 1.26
C VAL A 396 -1.42 10.09 1.63
N LEU A 397 -0.33 9.77 0.94
CA LEU A 397 0.53 8.62 1.27
C LEU A 397 1.34 8.81 2.55
N LYS A 398 1.55 10.05 2.99
CA LYS A 398 2.34 10.41 4.18
C LYS A 398 1.47 10.80 5.38
N LEU A 399 0.14 10.73 5.25
CA LEU A 399 -0.78 11.03 6.34
C LEU A 399 -0.82 9.91 7.37
N HIS A 400 -0.80 10.29 8.65
CA HIS A 400 -0.99 9.40 9.78
C HIS A 400 -2.17 9.87 10.62
N GLU A 401 -3.18 9.03 10.79
CA GLU A 401 -4.34 9.39 11.61
C GLU A 401 -4.11 9.09 13.08
N GLU A 402 -4.43 10.06 13.93
CA GLU A 402 -4.29 10.05 15.39
C GLU A 402 -5.59 10.52 16.05
N PHE A 403 -5.93 9.91 17.18
CA PHE A 403 -7.13 10.24 17.95
C PHE A 403 -6.73 10.99 19.23
N PHE A 404 -7.49 12.03 19.57
CA PHE A 404 -7.27 12.85 20.75
C PHE A 404 -8.56 12.98 21.57
N LEU A 405 -8.40 13.01 22.89
CA LEU A 405 -9.51 13.15 23.84
C LEU A 405 -9.88 14.62 24.07
N PRO A 406 -11.14 14.91 24.44
CA PRO A 406 -11.56 16.26 24.83
C PRO A 406 -10.72 16.77 26.01
N GLY A 407 -10.27 18.03 25.90
CA GLY A 407 -9.42 18.71 26.88
C GLY A 407 -7.92 18.53 26.68
N GLU A 408 -7.47 17.63 25.79
CA GLU A 408 -6.05 17.50 25.47
C GLU A 408 -5.57 18.72 24.68
N VAL A 409 -4.37 19.21 25.00
CA VAL A 409 -3.68 20.28 24.26
C VAL A 409 -2.78 19.61 23.22
N ILE A 410 -3.03 19.88 21.95
CA ILE A 410 -2.26 19.30 20.83
C ILE A 410 -0.99 20.10 20.59
N LEU A 411 -1.13 21.43 20.53
CA LEU A 411 -0.04 22.37 20.30
C LEU A 411 -0.12 23.49 21.34
N GLU A 412 1.00 23.91 21.91
CA GLU A 412 1.07 25.00 22.88
C GLU A 412 1.59 26.29 22.24
N GLN A 413 1.04 27.43 22.63
CA GLN A 413 1.52 28.75 22.18
C GLN A 413 3.01 28.94 22.50
N GLY A 414 3.79 29.37 21.51
CA GLY A 414 5.23 29.63 21.63
C GLY A 414 6.12 28.41 21.46
N THR A 415 5.56 27.21 21.27
CA THR A 415 6.35 26.01 20.99
C THR A 415 6.76 25.92 19.51
N VAL A 416 7.91 25.30 19.24
CA VAL A 416 8.34 24.98 17.87
C VAL A 416 7.67 23.69 17.46
N VAL A 417 6.92 23.73 16.36
CA VAL A 417 6.10 22.62 15.87
C VAL A 417 6.68 22.07 14.57
N ASP A 418 6.79 20.74 14.50
CA ASP A 418 7.30 20.00 13.33
C ASP A 418 6.21 19.15 12.64
N GLN A 419 4.95 19.33 13.00
CA GLN A 419 3.82 18.51 12.57
C GLN A 419 2.63 19.40 12.20
N ILE A 420 1.97 19.07 11.10
CA ILE A 420 0.73 19.71 10.67
C ILE A 420 -0.41 18.73 10.91
N TYR A 421 -1.53 19.24 11.45
CA TYR A 421 -2.72 18.46 11.70
C TYR A 421 -3.88 18.93 10.84
N ILE A 422 -4.59 18.00 10.20
CA ILE A 422 -5.83 18.25 9.47
C ILE A 422 -6.96 17.60 10.25
N VAL A 423 -8.02 18.34 10.56
CA VAL A 423 -9.18 17.84 11.29
C VAL A 423 -10.02 16.96 10.38
N ALA A 424 -10.02 15.65 10.63
CA ALA A 424 -10.88 14.69 9.92
C ALA A 424 -12.29 14.65 10.52
N HIS A 425 -12.36 14.49 11.84
CA HIS A 425 -13.59 14.49 12.61
C HIS A 425 -13.36 15.19 13.96
N GLY A 426 -14.42 15.81 14.48
CA GLY A 426 -14.39 16.55 15.74
C GLY A 426 -14.18 18.06 15.57
N CYS A 427 -13.93 18.73 16.70
CA CYS A 427 -13.72 20.17 16.78
C CYS A 427 -12.53 20.51 17.69
N LEU A 428 -11.71 21.47 17.24
CA LEU A 428 -10.60 22.03 18.00
C LEU A 428 -10.88 23.51 18.29
N GLU A 429 -10.40 24.01 19.42
CA GLU A 429 -10.38 25.44 19.75
C GLU A 429 -8.95 25.97 19.73
N GLU A 430 -8.76 27.13 19.12
CA GLU A 430 -7.53 27.91 19.20
C GLU A 430 -7.69 28.97 20.29
N VAL A 431 -6.84 28.89 21.30
CA VAL A 431 -6.82 29.75 22.48
C VAL A 431 -5.53 30.57 22.47
N ALA A 432 -5.65 31.89 22.59
CA ALA A 432 -4.51 32.75 22.90
C ALA A 432 -4.49 33.11 24.38
N ASN A 433 -3.30 33.12 24.96
CA ASN A 433 -3.09 33.71 26.26
C ASN A 433 -2.95 35.23 26.07
N GLY A 434 -3.91 36.00 26.60
CA GLY A 434 -3.80 37.45 26.71
C GLY A 434 -2.67 37.88 27.66
N GLU A 435 -2.25 39.14 27.58
CA GLU A 435 -1.19 39.69 28.45
C GLU A 435 -1.56 39.59 29.94
N ASP A 436 -2.85 39.63 30.25
CA ASP A 436 -3.41 39.52 31.60
C ASP A 436 -3.51 38.07 32.12
N GLY A 437 -3.09 37.08 31.32
CA GLY A 437 -3.23 35.66 31.62
C GLY A 437 -4.63 35.10 31.39
N SER A 438 -5.56 35.89 30.84
CA SER A 438 -6.87 35.41 30.39
C SER A 438 -6.74 34.62 29.09
N GLU A 439 -7.37 33.45 29.05
CA GLU A 439 -7.51 32.64 27.84
C GLU A 439 -8.65 33.21 26.97
N GLU A 440 -8.33 33.65 25.76
CA GLU A 440 -9.32 34.09 24.76
C GLU A 440 -9.42 33.06 23.63
N ILE A 441 -10.63 32.56 23.36
CA ILE A 441 -10.91 31.66 22.24
C ILE A 441 -10.97 32.49 20.96
N ILE A 442 -10.04 32.25 20.03
CA ILE A 442 -9.92 32.98 18.77
C ILE A 442 -10.75 32.28 17.67
N SER A 443 -10.61 30.97 17.55
CA SER A 443 -11.22 30.17 16.48
C SER A 443 -11.70 28.83 16.99
N GLU A 444 -12.84 28.38 16.48
CA GLU A 444 -13.21 26.97 16.48
C GLU A 444 -12.94 26.37 15.09
N LEU A 445 -12.14 25.32 15.03
CA LEU A 445 -11.80 24.58 13.84
C LEU A 445 -12.72 23.37 13.72
N ARG A 446 -13.51 23.36 12.65
CA ARG A 446 -14.40 22.26 12.27
C ARG A 446 -13.67 21.27 11.34
N PRO A 447 -14.30 20.15 10.93
CA PRO A 447 -13.71 19.26 9.94
C PRO A 447 -13.23 20.02 8.69
N TYR A 448 -12.12 19.54 8.09
CA TYR A 448 -11.34 20.21 7.03
C TYR A 448 -10.52 21.43 7.48
N GLY A 449 -10.56 21.77 8.78
CA GLY A 449 -9.62 22.72 9.40
C GLY A 449 -8.19 22.18 9.39
N ILE A 450 -7.22 23.08 9.38
CA ILE A 450 -5.78 22.77 9.42
C ILE A 450 -5.14 23.56 10.55
N VAL A 451 -4.15 22.94 11.22
CA VAL A 451 -3.44 23.53 12.35
C VAL A 451 -1.95 23.26 12.23
N GLY A 452 -1.15 24.26 12.62
CA GLY A 452 0.32 24.19 12.59
C GLY A 452 0.89 24.49 11.21
N ASP A 453 0.07 24.82 10.22
CA ASP A 453 0.49 25.19 8.88
C ASP A 453 1.38 26.45 8.88
N VAL A 454 0.98 27.50 9.60
CA VAL A 454 1.78 28.74 9.73
C VAL A 454 3.10 28.45 10.44
N ALA A 455 3.06 27.71 11.55
CA ALA A 455 4.26 27.41 12.33
C ALA A 455 5.29 26.58 11.54
N VAL A 456 4.82 25.54 10.84
CA VAL A 456 5.68 24.61 10.09
C VAL A 456 6.21 25.24 8.81
N ILE A 457 5.39 25.98 8.06
CA ILE A 457 5.76 26.53 6.74
C ILE A 457 6.61 27.80 6.90
N CYS A 458 6.25 28.69 7.84
CA CYS A 458 6.98 29.93 8.06
C CYS A 458 8.15 29.81 9.06
N ASN A 459 8.32 28.64 9.70
CA ASN A 459 9.31 28.42 10.78
C ASN A 459 9.16 29.42 11.95
N ILE A 460 7.92 29.72 12.31
CA ILE A 460 7.57 30.61 13.42
C ILE A 460 7.05 29.73 14.58
N PRO A 461 7.28 30.09 15.85
CA PRO A 461 6.62 29.42 16.96
C PRO A 461 5.09 29.43 16.81
N GLN A 462 4.42 28.37 17.29
CA GLN A 462 2.98 28.25 17.19
C GLN A 462 2.27 29.46 17.81
N PRO A 463 1.40 30.18 17.08
CA PRO A 463 0.83 31.44 17.56
C PRO A 463 -0.23 31.25 18.65
N TYR A 464 -0.93 30.12 18.65
CA TYR A 464 -2.08 29.84 19.52
C TYR A 464 -1.98 28.43 20.10
N THR A 465 -2.44 28.27 21.35
CA THR A 465 -2.62 26.97 21.96
C THR A 465 -3.84 26.30 21.35
N VAL A 466 -3.72 25.04 20.91
CA VAL A 466 -4.81 24.32 20.26
C VAL A 466 -5.27 23.20 21.19
N ARG A 467 -6.51 23.31 21.65
CA ARG A 467 -7.15 22.35 22.56
C ARG A 467 -8.27 21.60 21.84
N VAL A 468 -8.48 20.36 22.24
CA VAL A 468 -9.53 19.49 21.71
C VAL A 468 -10.83 19.75 22.47
N CYS A 469 -11.93 20.08 21.78
CA CYS A 469 -13.23 20.33 22.41
C CYS A 469 -14.03 19.02 22.58
N GLU A 470 -14.02 18.18 21.54
CA GLU A 470 -14.71 16.89 21.46
C GLU A 470 -13.75 15.83 20.93
N LEU A 471 -14.11 14.54 21.03
CA LEU A 471 -13.28 13.46 20.51
C LEU A 471 -12.89 13.72 19.04
N CYS A 472 -11.61 13.93 18.78
CA CYS A 472 -11.11 14.33 17.47
C CYS A 472 -10.31 13.22 16.81
N SER A 473 -10.48 13.07 15.50
CA SER A 473 -9.57 12.34 14.61
C SER A 473 -8.82 13.35 13.77
N LEU A 474 -7.49 13.36 13.88
CA LEU A 474 -6.60 14.30 13.19
C LEU A 474 -5.65 13.54 12.28
N LEU A 475 -5.43 14.07 11.07
CA LEU A 475 -4.43 13.57 10.15
C LEU A 475 -3.15 14.38 10.29
N ARG A 476 -2.10 13.72 10.77
CA ARG A 476 -0.76 14.26 10.97
C ARG A 476 0.09 14.14 9.71
N ILE A 477 0.79 15.22 9.35
CA ILE A 477 1.87 15.25 8.36
C ILE A 477 3.14 15.77 9.04
N ASP A 478 4.25 15.06 8.89
CA ASP A 478 5.54 15.52 9.39
C ASP A 478 6.16 16.61 8.47
N LYS A 479 6.78 17.63 9.07
CA LYS A 479 7.48 18.73 8.38
C LYS A 479 8.51 18.26 7.36
N GLN A 480 9.29 17.24 7.69
CA GLN A 480 10.32 16.68 6.79
C GLN A 480 9.69 16.09 5.54
N SER A 481 8.60 15.33 5.71
CA SER A 481 7.82 14.76 4.61
C SER A 481 7.23 15.86 3.74
N LEU A 482 6.59 16.86 4.35
CA LEU A 482 6.01 17.98 3.60
C LEU A 482 7.08 18.77 2.83
N THR A 483 8.19 19.12 3.47
CA THR A 483 9.29 19.88 2.83
C THR A 483 9.86 19.14 1.62
N SER A 484 10.01 17.81 1.72
CA SER A 484 10.48 16.99 0.61
C SER A 484 9.52 16.99 -0.58
N ILE A 485 8.21 17.02 -0.33
CA ILE A 485 7.19 17.07 -1.38
C ILE A 485 7.13 18.47 -1.99
N LEU A 486 7.17 19.53 -1.17
CA LEU A 486 7.15 20.92 -1.63
C LEU A 486 8.36 21.29 -2.51
N GLN A 487 9.52 20.68 -2.28
CA GLN A 487 10.71 20.85 -3.13
C GLN A 487 10.55 20.21 -4.52
N ILE A 488 9.69 19.20 -4.67
CA ILE A 488 9.44 18.54 -5.95
C ILE A 488 8.38 19.31 -6.74
N TYR A 489 7.31 19.77 -6.08
CA TYR A 489 6.16 20.44 -6.70
C TYR A 489 6.17 21.96 -6.45
N PHE A 490 7.09 22.66 -7.12
CA PHE A 490 7.29 24.11 -6.94
C PHE A 490 6.03 24.96 -7.18
N LYS A 491 5.25 24.65 -8.22
CA LYS A 491 4.01 25.36 -8.53
C LYS A 491 2.98 25.23 -7.40
N ASP A 492 2.83 24.02 -6.86
CA ASP A 492 1.89 23.75 -5.77
C ASP A 492 2.36 24.40 -4.47
N ASN A 493 3.67 24.48 -4.24
CA ASN A 493 4.26 25.20 -3.11
C ASN A 493 3.97 26.72 -3.17
N SER A 494 4.15 27.35 -4.33
CA SER A 494 3.76 28.76 -4.51
C SER A 494 2.26 28.97 -4.31
N GLN A 495 1.43 28.02 -4.78
CA GLN A 495 -0.01 28.06 -4.56
C GLN A 495 -0.35 27.94 -3.06
N ILE A 496 0.31 27.06 -2.32
CA ILE A 496 0.15 26.89 -0.86
C ILE A 496 0.52 28.19 -0.12
N LEU A 497 1.67 28.79 -0.45
CA LEU A 497 2.07 30.08 0.13
C LEU A 497 1.05 31.19 -0.19
N SER A 498 0.50 31.20 -1.41
CA SER A 498 -0.58 32.13 -1.80
C SER A 498 -1.89 31.87 -1.06
N ASN A 499 -2.18 30.61 -0.73
CA ASN A 499 -3.37 30.21 0.02
C ASN A 499 -3.23 30.58 1.50
N LEU A 500 -2.02 30.44 2.07
CA LEU A 500 -1.71 30.93 3.43
C LEU A 500 -1.93 32.44 3.55
N LEU A 501 -1.51 33.23 2.56
CA LEU A 501 -1.74 34.69 2.54
C LEU A 501 -3.22 35.09 2.49
N LYS A 502 -4.07 34.23 1.93
CA LYS A 502 -5.54 34.42 1.91
C LYS A 502 -6.19 34.00 3.22
N GLY A 503 -5.47 33.27 4.07
CA GLY A 503 -5.91 32.77 5.36
C GLY A 503 -6.26 33.87 6.36
N LYS A 504 -7.09 33.52 7.34
CA LYS A 504 -7.62 34.43 8.36
C LYS A 504 -6.58 34.69 9.43
N GLU A 505 -5.84 35.79 9.32
CA GLU A 505 -5.11 36.36 10.45
C GLU A 505 -5.50 37.82 10.67
N THR A 506 -5.49 38.23 11.95
CA THR A 506 -5.69 39.60 12.41
C THR A 506 -4.68 40.56 11.76
N GLU A 507 -5.13 41.78 11.42
CA GLU A 507 -4.40 42.71 10.54
C GLU A 507 -2.95 43.02 10.94
N SER A 508 -2.61 42.96 12.24
CA SER A 508 -1.26 43.27 12.72
C SER A 508 -0.26 42.14 12.45
N LYS A 509 -0.61 40.89 12.81
CA LYS A 509 0.21 39.70 12.53
C LYS A 509 0.28 39.43 11.02
N ARG A 510 -0.79 39.75 10.31
CA ARG A 510 -0.88 39.67 8.86
C ARG A 510 0.27 40.41 8.17
N LYS A 511 0.70 41.59 8.63
CA LYS A 511 1.82 42.32 8.01
C LYS A 511 3.16 41.62 8.17
N GLN A 512 3.42 41.06 9.35
CA GLN A 512 4.66 40.34 9.61
C GLN A 512 4.68 39.03 8.82
N LEU A 513 3.57 38.28 8.86
CA LEU A 513 3.40 37.08 8.06
C LEU A 513 3.47 37.36 6.56
N GLU A 514 2.88 38.46 6.08
CA GLU A 514 2.98 38.90 4.69
C GLU A 514 4.44 39.16 4.31
N SER A 515 5.23 39.82 5.17
CA SER A 515 6.66 40.04 4.92
C SER A 515 7.47 38.74 4.91
N ASP A 516 7.17 37.80 5.80
CA ASP A 516 7.87 36.51 5.88
C ASP A 516 7.50 35.61 4.70
N ILE A 517 6.22 35.56 4.31
CA ILE A 517 5.78 34.78 3.14
C ILE A 517 6.28 35.42 1.85
N THR A 518 6.27 36.75 1.71
CA THR A 518 6.87 37.40 0.53
C THR A 518 8.37 37.16 0.47
N TYR A 519 9.06 37.15 1.60
CA TYR A 519 10.46 36.73 1.66
C TYR A 519 10.65 35.27 1.23
N LEU A 520 9.81 34.34 1.70
CA LEU A 520 9.87 32.92 1.30
C LEU A 520 9.57 32.72 -0.18
N LEU A 521 8.58 33.43 -0.73
CA LEU A 521 8.26 33.44 -2.15
C LEU A 521 9.44 33.98 -2.97
N ALA A 522 10.02 35.11 -2.56
CA ALA A 522 11.19 35.69 -3.22
C ALA A 522 12.41 34.76 -3.14
N LYS A 523 12.61 34.09 -2.01
CA LYS A 523 13.67 33.09 -1.84
C LYS A 523 13.46 31.91 -2.79
N GLN A 524 12.26 31.33 -2.86
CA GLN A 524 11.93 30.24 -3.78
C GLN A 524 12.10 30.66 -5.24
N GLU A 525 11.64 31.85 -5.61
CA GLU A 525 11.87 32.40 -6.95
C GLU A 525 13.37 32.53 -7.24
N SER A 526 14.16 33.03 -6.29
CA SER A 526 15.61 33.16 -6.45
C SER A 526 16.31 31.80 -6.62
N GLU A 527 15.88 30.77 -5.89
CA GLU A 527 16.40 29.40 -5.99
C GLU A 527 16.02 28.76 -7.34
N LEU A 528 14.81 29.01 -7.83
CA LEU A 528 14.37 28.59 -9.16
C LEU A 528 15.18 29.29 -10.26
N VAL A 529 15.38 30.60 -10.18
CA VAL A 529 16.20 31.36 -11.12
C VAL A 529 17.63 30.85 -11.12
N LEU A 530 18.22 30.62 -9.94
CA LEU A 530 19.55 30.03 -9.82
C LEU A 530 19.61 28.62 -10.43
N GLY A 531 18.58 27.80 -10.19
CA GLY A 531 18.45 26.46 -10.76
C GLY A 531 18.39 26.47 -12.29
N VAL A 532 17.59 27.37 -12.87
CA VAL A 532 17.47 27.56 -14.33
C VAL A 532 18.79 28.06 -14.92
N ASN A 533 19.43 29.05 -14.28
CA ASN A 533 20.71 29.59 -14.71
C ASN A 533 21.83 28.56 -14.61
N ASN A 534 21.86 27.74 -13.56
CA ASN A 534 22.79 26.63 -13.42
C ASN A 534 22.56 25.55 -14.48
N ALA A 535 21.30 25.20 -14.77
CA ALA A 535 20.97 24.26 -15.84
C ALA A 535 21.42 24.80 -17.22
N ALA A 536 21.22 26.10 -17.48
CA ALA A 536 21.71 26.76 -18.69
C ALA A 536 23.25 26.83 -18.75
N TYR A 537 23.92 27.02 -17.60
CA TYR A 537 25.38 27.09 -17.50
C TYR A 537 26.05 25.76 -17.80
N HIS A 538 25.47 24.65 -17.32
CA HIS A 538 26.01 23.30 -17.53
C HIS A 538 25.54 22.65 -18.85
N GLY A 539 24.62 23.26 -19.58
CA GLY A 539 24.10 22.69 -20.82
C GLY A 539 23.04 21.58 -20.62
N ASP A 540 22.46 21.47 -19.42
CA ASP A 540 21.49 20.43 -19.09
C ASP A 540 20.08 20.83 -19.50
N ILE A 541 19.74 20.50 -20.76
CA ILE A 541 18.41 20.76 -21.31
C ILE A 541 17.29 19.99 -20.60
N PHE A 542 17.57 18.80 -20.03
CA PHE A 542 16.54 18.00 -19.37
C PHE A 542 16.15 18.65 -18.05
N ARG A 543 17.14 19.05 -17.24
CA ARG A 543 16.89 19.80 -16.00
C ARG A 543 16.23 21.14 -16.28
N LEU A 544 16.67 21.86 -17.32
CA LEU A 544 16.06 23.12 -17.73
C LEU A 544 14.58 22.94 -18.13
N LYS A 545 14.26 21.91 -18.93
CA LYS A 545 12.89 21.56 -19.31
C LYS A 545 12.04 21.24 -18.09
N SER A 546 12.57 20.45 -17.16
CA SER A 546 11.89 20.07 -15.92
C SER A 546 11.56 21.30 -15.07
N LEU A 547 12.53 22.20 -14.84
CA LEU A 547 12.34 23.42 -14.06
C LEU A 547 11.32 24.36 -14.70
N ILE A 548 11.39 24.59 -16.01
CA ILE A 548 10.43 25.44 -16.73
C ILE A 548 9.03 24.78 -16.73
N SER A 549 8.94 23.46 -16.86
CA SER A 549 7.66 22.76 -16.73
C SER A 549 7.09 22.80 -15.31
N ALA A 550 7.94 22.92 -14.30
CA ALA A 550 7.56 23.08 -12.90
C ALA A 550 7.14 24.53 -12.54
N GLY A 551 7.21 25.47 -13.49
CA GLY A 551 6.74 26.84 -13.33
C GLY A 551 7.83 27.91 -13.26
N ALA A 552 9.10 27.56 -13.46
CA ALA A 552 10.17 28.56 -13.48
C ALA A 552 10.05 29.49 -14.71
N ASP A 553 10.04 30.80 -14.48
CA ASP A 553 9.96 31.80 -15.54
C ASP A 553 11.33 31.99 -16.22
N PRO A 554 11.48 31.70 -17.52
CA PRO A 554 12.76 31.81 -18.23
C PRO A 554 13.24 33.25 -18.42
N SER A 555 12.38 34.24 -18.19
CA SER A 555 12.70 35.67 -18.38
C SER A 555 13.28 36.34 -17.14
N LYS A 556 13.18 35.70 -15.96
CA LYS A 556 13.71 36.23 -14.70
C LYS A 556 15.24 36.20 -14.71
N SER A 557 15.84 37.26 -14.17
CA SER A 557 17.28 37.45 -14.12
C SER A 557 17.85 37.18 -12.73
N ASP A 558 19.14 36.83 -12.70
CA ASP A 558 19.91 36.77 -11.45
C ASP A 558 20.24 38.16 -10.88
N TYR A 559 21.00 38.19 -9.78
CA TYR A 559 21.46 39.43 -9.15
C TYR A 559 22.30 40.33 -10.07
N ASP A 560 22.90 39.80 -11.15
CA ASP A 560 23.65 40.55 -12.16
C ASP A 560 22.76 41.02 -13.33
N GLY A 561 21.46 40.72 -13.31
CA GLY A 561 20.55 41.01 -14.42
C GLY A 561 20.64 40.00 -15.56
N ARG A 562 21.40 38.90 -15.41
CA ARG A 562 21.56 37.88 -16.45
C ARG A 562 20.42 36.88 -16.42
N THR A 563 19.80 36.67 -17.57
CA THR A 563 18.81 35.62 -17.78
C THR A 563 19.47 34.32 -18.26
N ALA A 564 18.74 33.21 -18.20
CA ALA A 564 19.19 31.93 -18.74
C ALA A 564 19.63 32.03 -20.22
N LEU A 565 19.01 32.94 -20.97
CA LEU A 565 19.36 33.21 -22.37
C LEU A 565 20.75 33.86 -22.51
N HIS A 566 21.14 34.74 -21.60
CA HIS A 566 22.51 35.30 -21.58
C HIS A 566 23.56 34.20 -21.38
N ILE A 567 23.30 33.29 -20.45
CA ILE A 567 24.22 32.19 -20.11
C ILE A 567 24.32 31.19 -21.26
N ALA A 568 23.17 30.80 -21.84
CA ALA A 568 23.13 29.89 -22.97
C ALA A 568 23.82 30.48 -24.22
N ALA A 569 23.62 31.78 -24.47
CA ALA A 569 24.27 32.52 -25.55
C ALA A 569 25.78 32.66 -25.33
N LEU A 570 26.23 32.90 -24.09
CA LEU A 570 27.65 32.93 -23.71
C LEU A 570 28.34 31.58 -23.95
N ARG A 571 27.68 30.48 -23.58
CA ARG A 571 28.25 29.14 -23.54
C ARG A 571 28.17 28.38 -24.87
N GLY A 572 27.35 28.83 -25.81
CA GLY A 572 27.24 28.18 -27.11
C GLY A 572 26.18 27.07 -27.19
N TYR A 573 25.22 27.02 -26.28
CA TYR A 573 24.20 25.96 -26.25
C TYR A 573 22.98 26.27 -27.13
N GLU A 574 23.13 26.02 -28.43
CA GLU A 574 22.10 26.26 -29.46
C GLU A 574 20.74 25.63 -29.14
N ASN A 575 20.73 24.40 -28.61
CA ASN A 575 19.51 23.67 -28.23
C ASN A 575 18.75 24.34 -27.07
N ILE A 576 19.49 24.92 -26.12
CA ILE A 576 18.92 25.63 -24.97
C ILE A 576 18.37 26.98 -25.40
N VAL A 577 19.12 27.72 -26.24
CA VAL A 577 18.67 29.00 -26.80
C VAL A 577 17.34 28.84 -27.55
N ARG A 578 17.23 27.84 -28.44
CA ARG A 578 15.96 27.52 -29.13
C ARG A 578 14.83 27.28 -28.14
N PHE A 579 15.07 26.46 -27.13
CA PHE A 579 14.06 26.09 -26.16
C PHE A 579 13.59 27.29 -25.33
N LEU A 580 14.51 28.15 -24.88
CA LEU A 580 14.19 29.36 -24.11
C LEU A 580 13.37 30.36 -24.94
N ILE A 581 13.74 30.58 -26.20
CA ILE A 581 12.98 31.47 -27.11
C ILE A 581 11.57 30.92 -27.37
N GLN A 582 11.44 29.61 -27.62
CA GLN A 582 10.14 28.95 -27.76
C GLN A 582 9.26 29.07 -26.49
N ARG A 583 9.88 29.21 -25.32
CA ARG A 583 9.20 29.40 -24.03
C ARG A 583 8.98 30.87 -23.67
N GLY A 584 9.21 31.80 -24.60
CA GLY A 584 8.91 33.22 -24.43
C GLY A 584 9.99 34.03 -23.69
N ALA A 585 11.24 33.53 -23.62
CA ALA A 585 12.34 34.30 -23.04
C ALA A 585 12.54 35.63 -23.79
N ASN A 586 12.69 36.74 -23.06
CA ASN A 586 12.92 38.05 -23.68
C ASN A 586 14.31 38.10 -24.34
N VAL A 587 14.30 38.08 -25.68
CA VAL A 587 15.49 38.07 -26.54
C VAL A 587 16.33 39.35 -26.38
N ASN A 588 15.66 40.47 -26.05
CA ASN A 588 16.27 41.80 -25.88
C ASN A 588 16.48 42.18 -24.41
N SER A 589 16.55 41.19 -23.51
CA SER A 589 16.93 41.45 -22.11
C SER A 589 18.35 42.03 -22.04
N ILE A 590 18.60 42.91 -21.09
CA ILE A 590 19.90 43.57 -20.88
C ILE A 590 20.32 43.31 -19.43
N ASP A 591 21.54 42.83 -19.23
CA ASP A 591 22.12 42.64 -17.90
C ASP A 591 22.56 43.97 -17.25
N ARG A 592 22.95 43.97 -15.97
CA ARG A 592 23.43 45.18 -15.27
C ARG A 592 24.72 45.76 -15.86
N PHE A 593 25.38 45.05 -16.77
CA PHE A 593 26.60 45.46 -17.46
C PHE A 593 26.32 45.96 -18.88
N GLY A 594 25.05 46.14 -19.27
CA GLY A 594 24.65 46.61 -20.59
C GLY A 594 24.82 45.57 -21.70
N ASN A 595 24.99 44.29 -21.37
CA ASN A 595 25.09 43.22 -22.36
C ASN A 595 23.71 42.66 -22.69
N SER A 596 23.44 42.50 -23.98
CA SER A 596 22.33 41.67 -24.46
C SER A 596 22.79 40.23 -24.74
N PRO A 597 21.87 39.24 -24.80
CA PRO A 597 22.19 37.87 -25.21
C PRO A 597 22.89 37.82 -26.57
N LEU A 598 22.50 38.71 -27.50
CA LEU A 598 23.13 38.83 -28.81
C LEU A 598 24.58 39.30 -28.69
N LEU A 599 24.85 40.34 -27.89
CA LEU A 599 26.21 40.81 -27.66
C LEU A 599 27.09 39.69 -27.07
N GLN A 600 26.51 38.88 -26.18
CA GLN A 600 27.22 37.78 -25.55
C GLN A 600 27.56 36.66 -26.54
N ALA A 601 26.61 36.29 -27.42
CA ALA A 601 26.86 35.34 -28.50
C ALA A 601 27.95 35.84 -29.47
N VAL A 602 27.92 37.13 -29.82
CA VAL A 602 28.91 37.76 -30.72
C VAL A 602 30.30 37.82 -30.06
N LYS A 603 30.38 38.17 -28.77
CA LYS A 603 31.62 38.20 -27.99
C LYS A 603 32.29 36.83 -27.91
N SER A 604 31.50 35.77 -27.72
CA SER A 604 31.98 34.38 -27.65
C SER A 604 32.22 33.73 -29.02
N GLY A 605 31.82 34.37 -30.13
CA GLY A 605 31.98 33.84 -31.48
C GLY A 605 31.00 32.72 -31.86
N HIS A 606 29.83 32.66 -31.22
CA HIS A 606 28.81 31.64 -31.50
C HIS A 606 27.89 32.07 -32.66
N ASP A 607 28.37 31.88 -33.90
CA ASP A 607 27.70 32.39 -35.10
C ASP A 607 26.31 31.81 -35.33
N ARG A 608 26.11 30.52 -35.05
CA ARG A 608 24.79 29.87 -35.17
C ARG A 608 23.76 30.47 -34.23
N ILE A 609 24.16 30.74 -32.98
CA ILE A 609 23.29 31.38 -31.97
C ILE A 609 23.03 32.83 -32.34
N THR A 610 24.05 33.52 -32.86
CA THR A 610 23.92 34.90 -33.32
C THR A 610 22.87 35.01 -34.42
N SER A 611 22.95 34.17 -35.46
CA SER A 611 21.93 34.12 -36.52
C SER A 611 20.54 33.80 -35.97
N LEU A 612 20.45 32.86 -35.02
CA LEU A 612 19.20 32.44 -34.41
C LEU A 612 18.53 33.56 -33.59
N LEU A 613 19.32 34.28 -32.77
CA LEU A 613 18.81 35.41 -31.99
C LEU A 613 18.32 36.54 -32.92
N VAL A 614 19.05 36.83 -33.99
CA VAL A 614 18.71 37.87 -34.97
C VAL A 614 17.42 37.51 -35.73
N GLU A 615 17.26 36.25 -36.13
CA GLU A 615 16.04 35.73 -36.75
C GLU A 615 14.80 35.94 -35.85
N HIS A 616 14.99 35.92 -34.53
CA HIS A 616 13.93 36.15 -33.54
C HIS A 616 13.89 37.60 -33.01
N GLY A 617 14.43 38.57 -33.76
CA GLY A 617 14.27 40.00 -33.49
C GLY A 617 15.23 40.58 -32.44
N ALA A 618 16.39 39.96 -32.22
CA ALA A 618 17.41 40.52 -31.33
C ALA A 618 18.00 41.82 -31.87
N ILE A 619 18.01 42.87 -31.05
CA ILE A 619 18.58 44.19 -31.35
C ILE A 619 19.87 44.36 -30.56
N LEU A 620 20.93 44.81 -31.24
CA LEU A 620 22.21 45.09 -30.61
C LEU A 620 22.27 46.54 -30.12
N ASN A 621 21.71 46.82 -28.95
CA ASN A 621 21.88 48.12 -28.29
C ASN A 621 23.08 48.09 -27.34
N LEU A 622 23.97 49.07 -27.47
CA LEU A 622 25.13 49.28 -26.60
C LEU A 622 25.04 50.69 -26.00
N GLU A 623 25.07 50.80 -24.67
CA GLU A 623 25.04 52.11 -23.98
C GLU A 623 26.26 52.98 -24.35
N ASP A 624 27.45 52.38 -24.37
CA ASP A 624 28.70 53.01 -24.80
C ASP A 624 29.23 52.33 -26.08
N ALA A 625 28.47 52.45 -27.17
CA ALA A 625 28.85 51.90 -28.47
C ALA A 625 30.24 52.37 -28.93
N GLY A 626 30.57 53.64 -28.68
CA GLY A 626 31.85 54.25 -29.06
C GLY A 626 33.03 53.67 -28.29
N GLY A 627 32.97 53.68 -26.95
CA GLY A 627 34.02 53.08 -26.12
C GLY A 627 34.17 51.58 -26.36
N TYR A 628 33.06 50.86 -26.59
CA TYR A 628 33.10 49.44 -26.92
C TYR A 628 33.78 49.16 -28.26
N LEU A 629 33.38 49.85 -29.34
CA LEU A 629 34.00 49.66 -30.66
C LEU A 629 35.48 50.04 -30.63
N CYS A 630 35.85 51.14 -29.96
CA CYS A 630 37.24 51.53 -29.74
C CYS A 630 38.05 50.43 -29.03
N ARG A 631 37.49 49.75 -28.02
CA ARG A 631 38.15 48.63 -27.32
C ARG A 631 38.31 47.40 -28.22
N VAL A 632 37.33 47.13 -29.09
CA VAL A 632 37.41 46.06 -30.11
C VAL A 632 38.53 46.34 -31.10
N VAL A 633 38.60 47.59 -31.60
CA VAL A 633 39.63 48.06 -32.52
C VAL A 633 41.02 47.98 -31.88
N ARG A 634 41.19 48.47 -30.65
CA ARG A 634 42.46 48.37 -29.91
C ARG A 634 42.96 46.92 -29.77
N GLY A 635 42.04 45.98 -29.64
CA GLY A 635 42.39 44.55 -29.59
C GLY A 635 42.67 43.90 -30.95
N GLY A 636 42.59 44.63 -32.07
CA GLY A 636 42.85 44.10 -33.42
C GLY A 636 41.86 43.03 -33.89
N ARG A 637 40.68 42.89 -33.27
CA ARG A 637 39.72 41.82 -33.55
C ARG A 637 38.85 42.13 -34.78
N ILE A 638 39.43 41.95 -35.97
CA ILE A 638 38.81 42.27 -37.27
C ILE A 638 37.48 41.53 -37.48
N ASP A 639 37.40 40.24 -37.17
CA ASP A 639 36.17 39.45 -37.42
C ASP A 639 35.00 39.88 -36.53
N LEU A 640 35.29 40.18 -35.27
CA LEU A 640 34.29 40.69 -34.33
C LEU A 640 33.83 42.09 -34.79
N LEU A 641 34.75 42.94 -35.22
CA LEU A 641 34.43 44.26 -35.76
C LEU A 641 33.50 44.16 -36.97
N LYS A 642 33.81 43.29 -37.95
CA LYS A 642 32.95 43.04 -39.12
C LYS A 642 31.55 42.59 -38.71
N LYS A 643 31.44 41.70 -37.71
CA LYS A 643 30.15 41.25 -37.18
C LYS A 643 29.36 42.41 -36.55
N LEU A 644 29.99 43.22 -35.70
CA LEU A 644 29.34 44.38 -35.06
C LEU A 644 28.83 45.41 -36.07
N LEU A 645 29.63 45.71 -37.10
CA LEU A 645 29.26 46.67 -38.16
C LEU A 645 28.07 46.15 -38.99
N ARG A 646 28.01 44.82 -39.25
CA ARG A 646 26.84 44.20 -39.91
C ARG A 646 25.55 44.30 -39.10
N PHE A 647 25.63 44.40 -37.78
CA PHE A 647 24.46 44.59 -36.91
C PHE A 647 24.02 46.06 -36.76
N GLY A 648 24.56 46.97 -37.58
CA GLY A 648 24.10 48.35 -37.66
C GLY A 648 24.75 49.33 -36.67
N ILE A 649 25.81 48.92 -35.97
CA ILE A 649 26.58 49.87 -35.14
C ILE A 649 27.32 50.84 -36.06
N SER A 650 27.13 52.14 -35.83
CA SER A 650 27.79 53.16 -36.64
C SER A 650 29.32 53.07 -36.48
N PRO A 651 30.09 53.04 -37.57
CA PRO A 651 31.56 53.11 -37.51
C PRO A 651 32.04 54.46 -36.95
N ASN A 652 31.15 55.44 -36.79
CA ASN A 652 31.45 56.80 -36.35
C ASN A 652 31.10 57.06 -34.87
N CYS A 653 30.76 56.01 -34.10
CA CYS A 653 30.51 56.13 -32.67
C CYS A 653 31.73 56.70 -31.95
N ARG A 654 31.51 57.76 -31.16
CA ARG A 654 32.57 58.45 -30.42
C ARG A 654 32.66 57.92 -29.00
N ASN A 655 33.88 57.67 -28.52
CA ASN A 655 34.11 57.36 -27.11
C ASN A 655 34.09 58.64 -26.24
N TYR A 656 34.38 58.50 -24.94
CA TYR A 656 34.46 59.63 -23.99
C TYR A 656 35.38 60.78 -24.45
N ASP A 657 36.45 60.48 -25.19
CA ASP A 657 37.40 61.47 -25.73
C ASP A 657 36.98 62.03 -27.09
N GLN A 658 35.73 61.83 -27.50
CA GLN A 658 35.22 62.15 -28.84
C GLN A 658 35.98 61.44 -29.98
N ARG A 659 36.81 60.43 -29.65
CA ARG A 659 37.57 59.67 -30.65
C ARG A 659 36.66 58.65 -31.32
N THR A 660 36.69 58.63 -32.65
CA THR A 660 36.07 57.56 -33.44
C THR A 660 36.95 56.29 -33.42
N PRO A 661 36.43 55.13 -33.79
CA PRO A 661 37.19 53.89 -33.89
C PRO A 661 38.35 54.01 -34.89
N LEU A 662 38.19 54.85 -35.92
CA LEU A 662 39.24 55.14 -36.89
C LEU A 662 40.43 55.89 -36.26
N HIS A 663 40.19 56.78 -35.28
CA HIS A 663 41.29 57.41 -34.52
C HIS A 663 42.11 56.36 -33.75
N ILE A 664 41.44 55.38 -33.14
CA ILE A 664 42.13 54.31 -32.40
C ILE A 664 42.88 53.39 -33.36
N ALA A 665 42.28 53.02 -34.49
CA ALA A 665 42.97 52.23 -35.51
C ALA A 665 44.23 52.95 -36.04
N ALA A 666 44.16 54.27 -36.21
CA ALA A 666 45.28 55.10 -36.64
C ALA A 666 46.36 55.25 -35.56
N ALA A 667 45.97 55.47 -34.29
CA ALA A 667 46.88 55.60 -33.16
C ALA A 667 47.65 54.30 -32.85
N GLU A 668 47.01 53.14 -33.05
CA GLU A 668 47.62 51.81 -32.81
C GLU A 668 48.32 51.24 -34.08
N GLY A 669 48.28 51.95 -35.22
CA GLY A 669 48.93 51.51 -36.47
C GLY A 669 48.25 50.34 -37.20
N LEU A 670 46.98 50.06 -36.89
CA LEU A 670 46.22 48.88 -37.37
C LEU A 670 45.64 49.09 -38.77
N HIS A 671 46.49 49.02 -39.80
CA HIS A 671 46.12 49.31 -41.20
C HIS A 671 44.98 48.43 -41.75
N LEU A 672 44.91 47.14 -41.41
CA LEU A 672 43.81 46.24 -41.81
C LEU A 672 42.48 46.59 -41.13
N VAL A 673 42.52 47.04 -39.87
CA VAL A 673 41.31 47.45 -39.16
C VAL A 673 40.82 48.78 -39.73
N ALA A 674 41.73 49.72 -40.00
CA ALA A 674 41.43 50.99 -40.64
C ALA A 674 40.77 50.79 -42.01
N SER A 675 41.28 49.87 -42.86
CA SER A 675 40.65 49.59 -44.15
C SER A 675 39.22 49.06 -43.99
N THR A 676 38.98 48.12 -43.07
CA THR A 676 37.63 47.60 -42.82
C THR A 676 36.65 48.64 -42.27
N LEU A 677 37.12 49.60 -41.46
CA LEU A 677 36.31 50.72 -40.98
C LEU A 677 35.95 51.68 -42.12
N ILE A 678 36.91 52.00 -42.99
CA ILE A 678 36.70 52.87 -44.17
C ILE A 678 35.70 52.21 -45.13
N GLU A 679 35.86 50.92 -45.43
CA GLU A 679 34.92 50.12 -46.23
C GLU A 679 33.49 50.14 -45.64
N SER A 680 33.38 50.29 -44.33
CA SER A 680 32.09 50.32 -43.61
C SER A 680 31.53 51.74 -43.43
N GLY A 681 32.15 52.78 -44.00
CA GLY A 681 31.66 54.17 -43.96
C GLY A 681 32.18 55.01 -42.79
N ALA A 682 33.38 54.71 -42.26
CA ALA A 682 34.00 55.55 -41.23
C ALA A 682 34.36 56.95 -41.76
N ASP A 683 34.02 57.98 -40.98
CA ASP A 683 34.32 59.39 -41.24
C ASP A 683 35.80 59.67 -40.97
N ILE A 684 36.50 59.99 -42.06
CA ILE A 684 37.93 60.28 -42.10
C ILE A 684 38.23 61.68 -41.56
N GLN A 685 37.24 62.59 -41.57
CA GLN A 685 37.38 63.98 -41.14
C GLN A 685 36.84 64.23 -39.73
N ALA A 686 36.42 63.18 -39.02
CA ALA A 686 35.99 63.31 -37.64
C ALA A 686 37.12 63.89 -36.79
N LYS A 687 36.83 64.90 -35.98
CA LYS A 687 37.78 65.47 -35.01
C LYS A 687 37.54 64.87 -33.63
N ASP A 688 38.61 64.54 -32.93
CA ASP A 688 38.57 64.17 -31.52
C ASP A 688 38.48 65.40 -30.58
N ARG A 689 38.51 65.16 -29.26
CA ARG A 689 38.49 66.21 -28.22
C ARG A 689 39.65 67.21 -28.35
N TRP A 690 40.78 66.82 -28.96
CA TRP A 690 41.96 67.66 -29.14
C TRP A 690 42.03 68.30 -30.53
N GLY A 691 41.02 68.08 -31.38
CA GLY A 691 40.96 68.60 -32.73
C GLY A 691 41.80 67.83 -33.76
N ASN A 692 42.40 66.69 -33.37
CA ASN A 692 43.14 65.84 -34.29
C ASN A 692 42.16 65.04 -35.15
N THR A 693 42.51 64.82 -36.41
CA THR A 693 41.84 63.87 -37.30
C THR A 693 42.52 62.49 -37.20
N PRO A 694 41.88 61.39 -37.65
CA PRO A 694 42.53 60.08 -37.75
C PRO A 694 43.82 60.11 -38.57
N LEU A 695 43.91 60.99 -39.56
CA LEU A 695 45.13 61.18 -40.35
C LEU A 695 46.27 61.78 -39.51
N ASP A 696 45.95 62.71 -38.61
CA ASP A 696 46.94 63.31 -37.70
C ASP A 696 47.49 62.29 -36.70
N GLU A 697 46.62 61.41 -36.18
CA GLU A 697 47.06 60.28 -35.33
C GLU A 697 47.88 59.25 -36.12
N GLY A 698 47.49 58.96 -37.37
CA GLY A 698 48.24 58.06 -38.24
C GLY A 698 49.66 58.56 -38.55
N ARG A 699 49.85 59.88 -38.66
CA ARG A 699 51.16 60.51 -38.82
C ARG A 699 52.04 60.39 -37.59
N ARG A 700 51.46 60.45 -36.38
CA ARG A 700 52.20 60.22 -35.11
C ARG A 700 52.69 58.78 -34.99
N CYS A 701 51.90 57.80 -35.43
CA CYS A 701 52.22 56.37 -35.31
C CYS A 701 53.31 55.87 -36.30
N SER A 702 53.82 56.70 -37.23
CA SER A 702 54.86 56.34 -38.22
C SER A 702 54.54 55.14 -39.13
N SER A 703 53.28 54.70 -39.20
CA SER A 703 52.84 53.57 -40.04
C SER A 703 52.62 54.02 -41.49
N LYS A 704 53.64 53.84 -42.33
CA LYS A 704 53.58 54.17 -43.78
C LYS A 704 52.37 53.57 -44.51
N PRO A 705 51.98 52.29 -44.28
CA PRO A 705 50.82 51.69 -44.96
C PRO A 705 49.50 52.37 -44.57
N LEU A 706 49.33 52.68 -43.29
CA LEU A 706 48.11 53.28 -42.76
C LEU A 706 47.91 54.72 -43.26
N VAL A 707 48.99 55.51 -43.27
CA VAL A 707 48.95 56.89 -43.80
C VAL A 707 48.57 56.90 -45.28
N ARG A 708 49.13 55.99 -46.10
CA ARG A 708 48.76 55.87 -47.52
C ARG A 708 47.27 55.54 -47.69
N ILE A 709 46.73 54.62 -46.89
CA ILE A 709 45.29 54.24 -46.95
C ILE A 709 44.40 55.43 -46.56
N LEU A 710 44.74 56.15 -45.48
CA LEU A 710 43.96 57.32 -45.04
C LEU A 710 44.04 58.48 -46.03
N GLU A 711 45.19 58.71 -46.65
CA GLU A 711 45.35 59.74 -47.69
C GLU A 711 44.55 59.40 -48.95
N GLN A 712 44.61 58.14 -49.41
CA GLN A 712 43.79 57.65 -50.53
C GLN A 712 42.30 57.80 -50.22
N ALA A 713 41.85 57.33 -49.05
CA ALA A 713 40.45 57.42 -48.66
C ALA A 713 39.98 58.88 -48.53
N ARG A 714 40.85 59.78 -48.05
CA ARG A 714 40.56 61.22 -47.99
C ARG A 714 40.35 61.81 -49.38
N THR A 715 41.22 61.50 -50.34
CA THR A 715 41.08 62.00 -51.73
C THR A 715 39.80 61.51 -52.39
N VAL A 716 39.36 60.29 -52.06
CA VAL A 716 38.10 59.72 -52.56
C VAL A 716 36.88 60.40 -51.93
N ALA A 717 36.93 60.79 -50.66
CA ALA A 717 35.81 61.46 -49.99
C ALA A 717 35.64 62.94 -50.36
N THR A 718 36.68 63.59 -50.90
CA THR A 718 36.66 64.99 -51.35
C THR A 718 36.27 65.14 -52.83
N ASN A 719 36.27 64.05 -53.58
CA ASN A 719 35.84 63.97 -54.97
C ASN A 719 34.40 63.44 -55.04
#